data_AF-A0A1E7GXU3-F1
#
_entry.id   AF-A0A1E7GXU3-F1
#
_cell.length_a   1.000
_cell.length_b   1.000
_cell.length_c   1.000
_cell.angle_alpha   90.00
_cell.angle_beta   90.00
_cell.angle_gamma   90.00
#
_symmetry.space_group_name_H-M   'P 1'
#
loop_
_entity.id
_entity.type
_entity.pdbx_description
1 polymer ?
#
loop_
_entity_poly.entity_id
_entity_poly.type
_entity_poly.pdbx_seq_one_letter_code
_entity_poly.pdbx_strand_id
1 'polypeptide(L)'
;MIFKKIKAFLKRRDISGLYFGRCLRTVPEGSVVLFPYDPAVLSCGITGILAFKRRSGQTEDVPVQEIDRNVQELCEYTWEKLEQKRLGQKEHYLGGPELLGKIEGLCERLKGQDIFCEIFSNKGYQEELSAICAKLDGVIEAEDNIRIQKMGHLAAEEYEAIACRINDLRDILWTLKHEVVENIEKVNALGCFDRYENNPLAVRRLEEANLIFNNLDRLEVRGRDSAGISLLFVLDESNFSRFQERLQDGSLLDEFKSRQSGHVLVNRGIKTNNQGDRVPIVFTYKIAAEVGSLGDNVKYLRKQVRDDVIFQHLVRFPHIDHSAIAHTRWASVGEISEANCHPVDNDPTDSRGVIHVCLNGDIDNYQNLRRNFEIETGGSIAGEITTDTKIIPLQIGKYLKTNKTLEESFRLAVSDFEGSHAIAMHSDLVPGKIFLAQKGSGQAIFVGLAEDYYVPASEVYGFVEETSRYLKMDGEKTIEGLSGRTQGQIFVLDADSKGGLKGIKAMYYDGTPIEFCEDDIKETEITSRDIDRKQYPHYFLKEISESPRSVEQTIEGRVAIEEKGGKRYPQILLDTSVIPARLESALRQNRIRKIFFIGQGTAGVAASGCVVLLREYLRKTDIRVASFKASEFSGFMLENTSDDTLVVAITQSGTTTDTNCAIDMAKERAACTLAIVNRRDSDITFKVDGVLYTSSGRDIEMSVASTKAYYSQIVAGSILGLRLAQLTGGITDDFILSEIEHLWNLPLAMKKVLERHREIGESAKEFAVTKTYWAIVGSGPNKISADEIRIKLSELCYKTVSSDVVEDKKHIDLSSEPLIFICAAGNRDDVVSDIVKDTAIFKAHQAVPIVVATEGEHRFDAYAHAVIHVPEIEGRFAPIMNTLAGHIWGYYAALAINEESRYLVDFREEIHEHISTSVDKGLDVYEIVLDKAFREKAARFYRVFKERIRQNRYATAMAIRAASDLTLLLKYLAGRLPISDFEFDFGAKGTAPNMLRTFFECIGKTINEMVRPIDAIKHQAKTVTVGTSRISEKVGGLLFEAMEAHGFSKNQLTTNNVLVLRRLQGVVSGIKGTTLYKIAGLNILGEPVEDSTIHIDKKEGSASALVSRVEADNRLRGTKRIIVKNANVFIGKGRRDNRSIVVIPVMAAGTKIDHLILFNVTFMQEVELQKKVDALGGKYHHIRHIVEETSLEWKDEYLDLVEIEGLFGMSAEKIAEKIVSILKEDLS
;
A
#
# COMPACT_ATOMS: atom_id res chain seq x y z
N MET A 1 -65.66 26.64 -0.91
CA MET A 1 -65.61 26.33 -2.37
C MET A 1 -64.20 25.94 -2.86
N ILE A 2 -63.15 26.64 -2.43
CA ILE A 2 -61.75 26.36 -2.78
C ILE A 2 -61.29 24.95 -2.35
N PHE A 3 -61.55 24.54 -1.11
CA PHE A 3 -61.22 23.19 -0.63
C PHE A 3 -61.84 22.04 -1.45
N LYS A 4 -63.06 22.21 -1.99
CA LYS A 4 -63.68 21.22 -2.89
C LYS A 4 -62.95 21.14 -4.24
N LYS A 5 -62.47 22.28 -4.77
CA LYS A 5 -61.67 22.33 -6.01
C LYS A 5 -60.27 21.75 -5.81
N ILE A 6 -59.61 22.05 -4.68
CA ILE A 6 -58.32 21.46 -4.31
C ILE A 6 -58.45 19.95 -4.14
N LYS A 7 -59.47 19.46 -3.41
CA LYS A 7 -59.71 18.02 -3.22
C LYS A 7 -60.00 17.30 -4.55
N ALA A 8 -60.70 17.95 -5.49
CA ALA A 8 -60.92 17.43 -6.84
C ALA A 8 -59.64 17.45 -7.70
N PHE A 9 -58.79 18.47 -7.56
CA PHE A 9 -57.51 18.58 -8.23
C PHE A 9 -56.50 17.53 -7.74
N LEU A 10 -56.37 17.37 -6.42
CA LEU A 10 -55.54 16.33 -5.79
C LEU A 10 -55.96 14.93 -6.23
N LYS A 11 -57.28 14.67 -6.30
CA LYS A 11 -57.82 13.38 -6.76
C LYS A 11 -57.63 13.13 -8.27
N ARG A 12 -57.58 14.17 -9.11
CA ARG A 12 -57.28 14.06 -10.55
C ARG A 12 -55.80 13.84 -10.86
N ARG A 13 -54.92 14.34 -10.00
CA ARG A 13 -53.45 14.25 -10.16
C ARG A 13 -52.83 13.11 -9.35
N ASP A 14 -53.67 12.25 -8.77
CA ASP A 14 -53.25 11.10 -7.98
C ASP A 14 -52.29 11.47 -6.83
N ILE A 15 -52.55 12.61 -6.17
CA ILE A 15 -51.77 13.09 -5.02
C ILE A 15 -52.37 12.49 -3.75
N SER A 16 -51.57 11.76 -2.98
CA SER A 16 -52.00 11.01 -1.77
C SER A 16 -52.33 11.91 -0.58
N GLY A 17 -51.67 13.09 -0.49
CA GLY A 17 -51.94 14.07 0.55
C GLY A 17 -51.31 15.43 0.27
N LEU A 18 -51.87 16.49 0.88
CA LEU A 18 -51.32 17.84 0.86
C LEU A 18 -50.90 18.22 2.28
N TYR A 19 -49.62 18.51 2.47
CA TYR A 19 -49.02 18.84 3.76
C TYR A 19 -48.40 20.24 3.70
N PHE A 20 -48.26 20.88 4.85
CA PHE A 20 -47.69 22.22 4.98
C PHE A 20 -46.50 22.17 5.93
N GLY A 21 -45.35 22.70 5.52
CA GLY A 21 -44.17 22.82 6.39
C GLY A 21 -43.58 21.51 6.92
N ARG A 22 -43.91 20.35 6.34
CA ARG A 22 -43.43 19.03 6.80
C ARG A 22 -42.25 18.53 5.99
N CYS A 23 -41.31 17.84 6.63
CA CYS A 23 -40.22 17.17 5.93
C CYS A 23 -40.77 16.14 4.92
N LEU A 24 -40.26 16.18 3.68
CA LEU A 24 -40.64 15.24 2.59
C LEU A 24 -40.52 13.77 3.03
N ARG A 25 -39.57 13.42 3.90
CA ARG A 25 -39.41 12.03 4.38
C ARG A 25 -40.59 11.56 5.22
N THR A 26 -41.20 12.46 5.99
CA THR A 26 -42.26 12.14 6.97
C THR A 26 -43.65 12.06 6.38
N VAL A 27 -43.84 12.43 5.11
CA VAL A 27 -45.14 12.39 4.43
C VAL A 27 -45.27 11.12 3.57
N PRO A 28 -46.48 10.57 3.38
CA PRO A 28 -46.70 9.44 2.50
C PRO A 28 -46.28 9.71 1.05
N GLU A 29 -45.94 8.67 0.31
CA GLU A 29 -45.62 8.75 -1.11
C GLU A 29 -46.75 9.31 -1.97
N GLY A 30 -46.42 10.12 -2.97
CA GLY A 30 -47.39 10.87 -3.78
C GLY A 30 -47.91 12.13 -3.10
N SER A 31 -47.27 12.59 -2.02
CA SER A 31 -47.71 13.78 -1.28
C SER A 31 -47.08 15.06 -1.82
N VAL A 32 -47.84 16.15 -1.77
CA VAL A 32 -47.32 17.51 -2.02
C VAL A 32 -47.13 18.20 -0.67
N VAL A 33 -45.96 18.81 -0.47
CA VAL A 33 -45.66 19.69 0.64
C VAL A 33 -45.54 21.12 0.15
N LEU A 34 -46.23 22.05 0.81
CA LEU A 34 -46.14 23.49 0.54
C LEU A 34 -45.31 24.18 1.64
N PHE A 35 -44.34 25.00 1.24
CA PHE A 35 -43.54 25.85 2.12
C PHE A 35 -43.65 27.34 1.73
N PRO A 36 -43.45 28.28 2.68
CA PRO A 36 -43.32 28.08 4.12
C PRO A 36 -44.69 27.98 4.83
N TYR A 37 -44.71 27.38 6.04
CA TYR A 37 -45.92 27.34 6.88
C TYR A 37 -45.98 28.59 7.75
N ASP A 38 -46.88 29.53 7.41
CA ASP A 38 -47.33 30.60 8.30
C ASP A 38 -48.81 30.32 8.67
N PRO A 39 -49.14 30.06 9.96
CA PRO A 39 -50.48 29.67 10.39
C PRO A 39 -51.59 30.68 10.04
N ALA A 40 -51.26 31.92 9.64
CA ALA A 40 -52.22 33.00 9.42
C ALA A 40 -52.15 33.69 8.04
N VAL A 41 -51.24 33.29 7.15
CA VAL A 41 -51.07 33.94 5.84
C VAL A 41 -51.30 32.96 4.70
N LEU A 42 -52.39 33.17 3.95
CA LEU A 42 -52.58 32.49 2.67
C LEU A 42 -51.84 33.29 1.59
N SER A 43 -50.57 32.99 1.37
CA SER A 43 -49.76 33.60 0.30
C SER A 43 -50.51 33.48 -1.04
N CYS A 44 -51.02 34.59 -1.55
CA CYS A 44 -51.91 34.64 -2.72
C CYS A 44 -51.18 34.50 -4.08
N GLY A 45 -49.91 34.10 -4.07
CA GLY A 45 -49.17 33.66 -5.25
C GLY A 45 -48.92 32.15 -5.15
N ILE A 46 -49.08 31.43 -6.25
CA ILE A 46 -48.67 30.02 -6.41
C ILE A 46 -47.13 29.92 -6.46
N THR A 47 -46.45 30.61 -5.54
CA THR A 47 -45.00 30.73 -5.42
C THR A 47 -44.55 30.34 -4.01
N GLY A 48 -45.26 29.41 -3.38
CA GLY A 48 -44.72 28.62 -2.27
C GLY A 48 -43.89 27.48 -2.84
N ILE A 49 -42.71 27.21 -2.28
CA ILE A 49 -41.86 26.09 -2.70
C ILE A 49 -42.68 24.81 -2.56
N LEU A 50 -42.98 24.19 -3.71
CA LEU A 50 -43.80 22.99 -3.81
C LEU A 50 -42.85 21.80 -3.91
N ALA A 51 -42.84 20.97 -2.87
CA ALA A 51 -42.02 19.77 -2.83
C ALA A 51 -42.93 18.56 -2.98
N PHE A 52 -42.74 17.74 -4.02
CA PHE A 52 -43.56 16.56 -4.29
C PHE A 52 -42.77 15.29 -3.95
N LYS A 53 -43.26 14.49 -2.99
CA LYS A 53 -42.75 13.15 -2.76
C LYS A 53 -43.31 12.24 -3.83
N ARG A 54 -42.49 11.82 -4.80
CA ARG A 54 -42.90 10.86 -5.83
C ARG A 54 -43.41 9.56 -5.17
N ARG A 55 -44.30 8.86 -5.86
CA ARG A 55 -44.63 7.48 -5.50
C ARG A 55 -43.50 6.57 -5.96
N SER A 56 -43.08 5.64 -5.12
CA SER A 56 -42.27 4.51 -5.57
C SER A 56 -43.06 3.79 -6.67
N GLY A 57 -42.45 3.62 -7.84
CA GLY A 57 -43.09 2.98 -9.00
C GLY A 57 -43.56 3.89 -10.15
N GLN A 58 -43.17 5.18 -10.21
CA GLN A 58 -43.00 5.80 -11.54
C GLN A 58 -41.65 5.36 -12.08
N THR A 59 -41.66 4.18 -12.71
CA THR A 59 -40.52 3.52 -13.32
C THR A 59 -39.81 4.50 -14.27
N GLU A 60 -38.54 4.81 -14.00
CA GLU A 60 -37.69 5.32 -15.07
C GLU A 60 -37.64 4.26 -16.17
N ASP A 61 -37.71 4.68 -17.43
CA ASP A 61 -37.73 3.75 -18.54
C ASP A 61 -36.42 2.94 -18.56
N VAL A 62 -36.51 1.62 -18.38
CA VAL A 62 -35.38 0.70 -18.32
C VAL A 62 -34.74 0.65 -19.73
N PRO A 63 -33.50 1.13 -19.93
CA PRO A 63 -32.99 1.49 -21.26
C PRO A 63 -32.54 0.30 -22.13
N VAL A 64 -32.99 -0.93 -21.85
CA VAL A 64 -32.53 -2.15 -22.54
C VAL A 64 -32.84 -2.11 -24.05
N GLN A 65 -34.06 -1.73 -24.44
CA GLN A 65 -34.45 -1.62 -25.85
C GLN A 65 -33.72 -0.49 -26.57
N GLU A 66 -33.41 0.60 -25.86
CA GLU A 66 -32.63 1.69 -26.42
C GLU A 66 -31.18 1.24 -26.66
N ILE A 67 -30.58 0.49 -25.74
CA ILE A 67 -29.23 -0.08 -25.92
C ILE A 67 -29.21 -0.99 -27.15
N ASP A 68 -30.14 -1.94 -27.28
CA ASP A 68 -30.17 -2.84 -28.45
C ASP A 68 -30.27 -2.06 -29.77
N ARG A 69 -31.12 -1.03 -29.83
CA ARG A 69 -31.24 -0.18 -31.03
C ARG A 69 -29.93 0.54 -31.37
N ASN A 70 -29.23 1.11 -30.39
CA ASN A 70 -27.94 1.76 -30.64
C ASN A 70 -26.85 0.73 -31.01
N VAL A 71 -26.89 -0.48 -30.46
CA VAL A 71 -25.98 -1.58 -30.85
C VAL A 71 -26.28 -2.07 -32.27
N GLN A 72 -27.55 -2.12 -32.68
CA GLN A 72 -27.94 -2.38 -34.07
C GLN A 72 -27.39 -1.30 -35.01
N GLU A 73 -27.47 -0.03 -34.63
CA GLU A 73 -26.88 1.08 -35.38
C GLU A 73 -25.35 0.96 -35.46
N LEU A 74 -24.66 0.66 -34.36
CA LEU A 74 -23.21 0.44 -34.34
C LEU A 74 -22.78 -0.66 -35.34
N CYS A 75 -23.57 -1.73 -35.45
CA CYS A 75 -23.31 -2.82 -36.40
C CYS A 75 -23.42 -2.38 -37.87
N GLU A 76 -23.95 -1.20 -38.20
CA GLU A 76 -23.97 -0.63 -39.55
C GLU A 76 -22.67 0.08 -39.94
N TYR A 77 -21.76 0.23 -38.98
CA TYR A 77 -20.51 0.98 -39.09
C TYR A 77 -19.27 0.12 -38.79
N THR A 78 -19.38 -1.20 -38.95
CA THR A 78 -18.24 -2.15 -38.95
C THR A 78 -17.28 -1.86 -40.10
N TRP A 79 -16.03 -2.31 -40.00
CA TRP A 79 -15.00 -2.04 -41.02
C TRP A 79 -15.47 -2.47 -42.42
N GLU A 80 -15.99 -3.69 -42.54
CA GLU A 80 -16.46 -4.25 -43.80
C GLU A 80 -17.58 -3.39 -44.42
N LYS A 81 -18.53 -2.91 -43.60
CA LYS A 81 -19.63 -2.06 -44.09
C LYS A 81 -19.16 -0.67 -44.48
N LEU A 82 -18.16 -0.12 -43.80
CA LEU A 82 -17.56 1.16 -44.18
C LEU A 82 -16.80 1.07 -45.51
N GLU A 83 -16.04 -0.01 -45.73
CA GLU A 83 -15.41 -0.26 -47.02
C GLU A 83 -16.47 -0.36 -48.15
N GLN A 84 -17.60 -1.03 -47.90
CA GLN A 84 -18.72 -1.11 -48.85
C GLN A 84 -19.39 0.26 -49.10
N LYS A 85 -19.54 1.09 -48.06
CA LYS A 85 -20.20 2.41 -48.13
C LYS A 85 -19.29 3.55 -48.60
N ARG A 86 -17.96 3.32 -48.73
CA ARG A 86 -16.95 4.35 -49.05
C ARG A 86 -16.99 5.58 -48.14
N LEU A 87 -17.29 5.36 -46.86
CA LEU A 87 -17.31 6.42 -45.84
C LEU A 87 -15.93 6.58 -45.20
N GLY A 88 -15.67 7.76 -44.61
CA GLY A 88 -14.42 8.02 -43.89
C GLY A 88 -14.20 7.02 -42.75
N GLN A 89 -13.10 6.27 -42.82
CA GLN A 89 -12.82 5.14 -41.93
C GLN A 89 -12.59 5.62 -40.48
N LYS A 90 -11.84 6.70 -40.26
CA LYS A 90 -11.59 7.24 -38.91
C LYS A 90 -12.84 7.85 -38.27
N GLU A 91 -13.68 8.59 -38.98
CA GLU A 91 -14.79 9.34 -38.36
C GLU A 91 -15.98 8.44 -38.00
N HIS A 92 -16.32 7.49 -38.89
CA HIS A 92 -17.55 6.72 -38.76
C HIS A 92 -17.38 5.32 -38.18
N TYR A 93 -16.15 4.80 -38.03
CA TYR A 93 -15.91 3.46 -37.51
C TYR A 93 -16.60 3.21 -36.15
N LEU A 94 -17.38 2.13 -36.08
CA LEU A 94 -18.26 1.76 -34.96
C LEU A 94 -19.25 2.87 -34.55
N GLY A 95 -19.67 3.71 -35.49
CA GLY A 95 -20.60 4.82 -35.27
C GLY A 95 -19.95 6.07 -34.67
N GLY A 96 -18.63 6.07 -34.52
CA GLY A 96 -17.88 7.19 -33.95
C GLY A 96 -17.98 7.27 -32.42
N PRO A 97 -17.26 8.22 -31.79
CA PRO A 97 -17.20 8.34 -30.33
C PRO A 97 -18.55 8.74 -29.72
N GLU A 98 -19.39 9.48 -30.43
CA GLU A 98 -20.70 9.91 -29.92
C GLU A 98 -21.67 8.73 -29.69
N LEU A 99 -21.72 7.77 -30.62
CA LEU A 99 -22.58 6.59 -30.47
C LEU A 99 -22.08 5.68 -29.35
N LEU A 100 -20.77 5.45 -29.28
CA LEU A 100 -20.15 4.65 -28.22
C LEU A 100 -20.41 5.28 -26.84
N GLY A 101 -20.13 6.58 -26.67
CA GLY A 101 -20.40 7.28 -25.42
C GLY A 101 -21.87 7.32 -25.04
N LYS A 102 -22.78 7.34 -26.03
CA LYS A 102 -24.23 7.19 -25.77
C LYS A 102 -24.58 5.80 -25.25
N ILE A 103 -24.03 4.74 -25.85
CA ILE A 103 -24.26 3.35 -25.39
C ILE A 103 -23.68 3.19 -23.98
N GLU A 104 -22.46 3.66 -23.74
CA GLU A 104 -21.80 3.63 -22.44
C GLU A 104 -22.65 4.33 -21.36
N GLY A 105 -23.11 5.56 -21.61
CA GLY A 105 -23.98 6.28 -20.67
C GLY A 105 -25.32 5.57 -20.40
N LEU A 106 -25.86 4.82 -21.36
CA LEU A 106 -27.05 3.98 -21.13
C LEU A 106 -26.73 2.73 -20.29
N CYS A 107 -25.54 2.15 -20.47
CA CYS A 107 -25.08 1.00 -19.68
C CYS A 107 -24.82 1.40 -18.22
N GLU A 108 -24.20 2.56 -17.98
CA GLU A 108 -24.00 3.11 -16.63
C GLU A 108 -25.33 3.31 -15.89
N ARG A 109 -26.38 3.78 -16.60
CA ARG A 109 -27.72 3.91 -16.01
C ARG A 109 -28.31 2.56 -15.53
N LEU A 110 -27.93 1.43 -16.12
CA LEU A 110 -28.42 0.12 -15.68
C LEU A 110 -27.94 -0.25 -14.27
N LYS A 111 -26.84 0.36 -13.79
CA LYS A 111 -26.28 0.15 -12.45
C LYS A 111 -27.03 0.91 -11.36
N GLY A 112 -27.93 1.83 -11.72
CA GLY A 112 -28.75 2.55 -10.75
C GLY A 112 -29.64 1.60 -9.97
N GLN A 113 -29.64 1.69 -8.63
CA GLN A 113 -30.31 0.73 -7.72
C GLN A 113 -31.77 0.45 -8.09
N ASP A 114 -32.53 1.48 -8.49
CA ASP A 114 -33.94 1.34 -8.89
C ASP A 114 -34.08 0.52 -10.18
N ILE A 115 -33.24 0.80 -11.19
CA ILE A 115 -33.24 0.11 -12.49
C ILE A 115 -32.72 -1.33 -12.33
N PHE A 116 -31.65 -1.53 -11.57
CA PHE A 116 -31.13 -2.86 -11.27
C PHE A 116 -32.20 -3.75 -10.62
N CYS A 117 -32.97 -3.23 -9.66
CA CYS A 117 -34.07 -3.97 -9.04
C CYS A 117 -35.15 -4.41 -10.04
N GLU A 118 -35.47 -3.57 -11.04
CA GLU A 118 -36.42 -3.92 -12.09
C GLU A 118 -35.87 -5.00 -13.03
N ILE A 119 -34.60 -4.90 -13.44
CA ILE A 119 -33.94 -5.91 -14.26
C ILE A 119 -33.83 -7.23 -13.50
N PHE A 120 -33.46 -7.19 -12.22
CA PHE A 120 -33.39 -8.35 -11.34
C PHE A 120 -34.71 -9.11 -11.27
N SER A 121 -35.83 -8.39 -11.25
CA SER A 121 -37.18 -8.96 -11.14
C SER A 121 -37.78 -9.39 -12.48
N ASN A 122 -37.21 -8.97 -13.61
CA ASN A 122 -37.74 -9.21 -14.95
C ASN A 122 -36.78 -10.05 -15.82
N LYS A 123 -37.09 -11.34 -15.98
CA LYS A 123 -36.31 -12.28 -16.80
C LYS A 123 -36.24 -11.88 -18.29
N GLY A 124 -37.24 -11.18 -18.82
CA GLY A 124 -37.23 -10.72 -20.21
C GLY A 124 -36.09 -9.74 -20.47
N TYR A 125 -35.87 -8.78 -19.55
CA TYR A 125 -34.73 -7.86 -19.66
C TYR A 125 -33.38 -8.58 -19.53
N GLN A 126 -33.29 -9.60 -18.68
CA GLN A 126 -32.07 -10.40 -18.52
C GLN A 126 -31.71 -11.18 -19.80
N GLU A 127 -32.70 -11.78 -20.46
CA GLU A 127 -32.54 -12.48 -21.74
C GLU A 127 -32.13 -11.51 -22.87
N GLU A 128 -32.78 -10.34 -22.95
CA GLU A 128 -32.43 -9.30 -23.92
C GLU A 128 -30.99 -8.79 -23.73
N LEU A 129 -30.59 -8.46 -22.50
CA LEU A 129 -29.22 -8.04 -22.18
C LEU A 129 -28.19 -9.12 -22.55
N SER A 130 -28.50 -10.39 -22.29
CA SER A 130 -27.63 -11.52 -22.66
C SER A 130 -27.47 -11.65 -24.18
N ALA A 131 -28.55 -11.40 -24.95
CA ALA A 131 -28.49 -11.40 -26.41
C ALA A 131 -27.66 -10.23 -26.96
N ILE A 132 -27.78 -9.03 -26.37
CA ILE A 132 -26.95 -7.88 -26.71
C ILE A 132 -25.47 -8.17 -26.44
N CYS A 133 -25.14 -8.78 -25.30
CA CYS A 133 -23.77 -9.17 -24.96
C CYS A 133 -23.18 -10.12 -26.02
N ALA A 134 -23.91 -11.17 -26.40
CA ALA A 134 -23.46 -12.12 -27.41
C ALA A 134 -23.22 -11.46 -28.78
N LYS A 135 -24.05 -10.47 -29.14
CA LYS A 135 -23.90 -9.71 -30.39
C LYS A 135 -22.65 -8.82 -30.38
N LEU A 136 -22.41 -8.10 -29.28
CA LEU A 136 -21.23 -7.25 -29.10
C LEU A 136 -19.94 -8.07 -29.14
N ASP A 137 -19.93 -9.23 -28.48
CA ASP A 137 -18.77 -10.14 -28.46
C ASP A 137 -18.37 -10.57 -29.88
N GLY A 138 -19.35 -10.97 -30.71
CA GLY A 138 -19.13 -11.32 -32.11
C GLY A 138 -18.61 -10.16 -32.98
N VAL A 139 -19.07 -8.93 -32.73
CA VAL A 139 -18.56 -7.73 -33.43
C VAL A 139 -17.11 -7.46 -33.02
N ILE A 140 -16.80 -7.49 -31.73
CA ILE A 140 -15.44 -7.26 -31.22
C ILE A 140 -14.46 -8.28 -31.81
N GLU A 141 -14.82 -9.56 -31.86
CA GLU A 141 -13.98 -10.60 -32.43
C GLU A 141 -13.70 -10.36 -33.92
N ALA A 142 -14.74 -10.03 -34.70
CA ALA A 142 -14.60 -9.75 -36.13
C ALA A 142 -13.67 -8.53 -36.37
N GLU A 143 -13.88 -7.45 -35.63
CA GLU A 143 -13.13 -6.21 -35.78
C GLU A 143 -11.68 -6.30 -35.29
N ASP A 144 -11.40 -7.05 -34.21
CA ASP A 144 -10.03 -7.24 -33.74
C ASP A 144 -9.19 -8.06 -34.74
N ASN A 145 -9.80 -9.05 -35.40
CA ASN A 145 -9.16 -9.79 -36.49
C ASN A 145 -8.78 -8.87 -37.67
N ILE A 146 -9.67 -7.94 -38.03
CA ILE A 146 -9.40 -6.95 -39.08
C ILE A 146 -8.28 -6.00 -38.64
N ARG A 147 -8.32 -5.50 -37.41
CA ARG A 147 -7.27 -4.63 -36.83
C ARG A 147 -5.89 -5.28 -36.96
N ILE A 148 -5.76 -6.56 -36.62
CA ILE A 148 -4.51 -7.31 -36.72
C ILE A 148 -4.06 -7.44 -38.19
N GLN A 149 -4.98 -7.76 -39.12
CA GLN A 149 -4.65 -7.89 -40.54
C GLN A 149 -4.19 -6.57 -41.19
N LYS A 150 -4.67 -5.43 -40.70
CA LYS A 150 -4.36 -4.10 -41.23
C LYS A 150 -3.18 -3.42 -40.49
N MET A 151 -2.60 -4.08 -39.48
CA MET A 151 -1.49 -3.53 -38.69
C MET A 151 -0.31 -3.16 -39.59
N GLY A 152 0.26 -1.96 -39.39
CA GLY A 152 1.38 -1.44 -40.19
C GLY A 152 1.02 -0.92 -41.59
N HIS A 153 -0.24 -1.08 -42.02
CA HIS A 153 -0.73 -0.59 -43.32
C HIS A 153 -1.64 0.64 -43.22
N LEU A 154 -2.12 0.96 -42.02
CA LEU A 154 -2.93 2.16 -41.73
C LEU A 154 -2.04 3.31 -41.24
N ALA A 155 -2.51 4.55 -41.44
CA ALA A 155 -1.90 5.69 -40.78
C ALA A 155 -2.03 5.54 -39.24
N ALA A 156 -1.03 6.01 -38.49
CA ALA A 156 -0.98 5.81 -37.04
C ALA A 156 -2.24 6.33 -36.33
N GLU A 157 -2.73 7.50 -36.72
CA GLU A 157 -3.94 8.10 -36.15
C GLU A 157 -5.22 7.31 -36.44
N GLU A 158 -5.30 6.63 -37.60
CA GLU A 158 -6.45 5.81 -37.96
C GLU A 158 -6.44 4.49 -37.19
N TYR A 159 -5.27 3.87 -37.09
CA TYR A 159 -5.08 2.66 -36.29
C TYR A 159 -5.39 2.90 -34.82
N GLU A 160 -4.91 4.00 -34.25
CA GLU A 160 -5.17 4.38 -32.86
C GLU A 160 -6.67 4.59 -32.62
N ALA A 161 -7.37 5.30 -33.52
CA ALA A 161 -8.81 5.47 -33.41
C ALA A 161 -9.58 4.13 -33.44
N ILE A 162 -9.17 3.19 -34.28
CA ILE A 162 -9.78 1.84 -34.35
C ILE A 162 -9.51 1.06 -33.07
N ALA A 163 -8.26 1.07 -32.59
CA ALA A 163 -7.85 0.36 -31.38
C ALA A 163 -8.57 0.89 -30.13
N CYS A 164 -8.67 2.22 -29.99
CA CYS A 164 -9.42 2.86 -28.91
C CYS A 164 -10.90 2.46 -28.95
N ARG A 165 -11.58 2.57 -30.09
CA ARG A 165 -13.01 2.24 -30.19
C ARG A 165 -13.33 0.77 -29.96
N ILE A 166 -12.46 -0.15 -30.38
CA ILE A 166 -12.61 -1.57 -30.03
C ILE A 166 -12.43 -1.76 -28.52
N ASN A 167 -11.53 -1.02 -27.88
CA ASN A 167 -11.38 -1.07 -26.43
C ASN A 167 -12.59 -0.48 -25.70
N ASP A 168 -13.17 0.63 -26.16
CA ASP A 168 -14.40 1.21 -25.62
C ASP A 168 -15.56 0.21 -25.75
N LEU A 169 -15.69 -0.45 -26.91
CA LEU A 169 -16.72 -1.47 -27.13
C LEU A 169 -16.57 -2.68 -26.18
N ARG A 170 -15.33 -3.05 -25.85
CA ARG A 170 -15.04 -4.08 -24.85
C ARG A 170 -15.36 -3.64 -23.43
N ASP A 171 -15.19 -2.36 -23.09
CA ASP A 171 -15.63 -1.81 -21.80
C ASP A 171 -17.17 -1.86 -21.71
N ILE A 172 -17.88 -1.43 -22.76
CA ILE A 172 -19.35 -1.53 -22.85
C ILE A 172 -19.84 -2.98 -22.67
N LEU A 173 -19.24 -3.93 -23.40
CA LEU A 173 -19.57 -5.35 -23.25
C LEU A 173 -19.29 -5.84 -21.81
N TRP A 174 -18.18 -5.40 -21.22
CA TRP A 174 -17.81 -5.78 -19.87
C TRP A 174 -18.82 -5.27 -18.84
N THR A 175 -19.23 -4.01 -18.93
CA THR A 175 -20.26 -3.43 -18.08
C THR A 175 -21.56 -4.22 -18.15
N LEU A 176 -22.06 -4.48 -19.36
CA LEU A 176 -23.30 -5.24 -19.54
C LEU A 176 -23.20 -6.67 -18.99
N LYS A 177 -22.11 -7.37 -19.31
CA LYS A 177 -21.95 -8.78 -18.98
C LYS A 177 -21.58 -9.02 -17.51
N HIS A 178 -20.55 -8.34 -17.02
CA HIS A 178 -19.93 -8.62 -15.73
C HIS A 178 -20.45 -7.73 -14.59
N GLU A 179 -20.79 -6.47 -14.89
CA GLU A 179 -21.22 -5.49 -13.88
C GLU A 179 -22.76 -5.44 -13.73
N VAL A 180 -23.52 -5.84 -14.76
CA VAL A 180 -24.98 -5.93 -14.71
C VAL A 180 -25.44 -7.39 -14.64
N VAL A 181 -25.26 -8.18 -15.71
CA VAL A 181 -25.85 -9.53 -15.82
C VAL A 181 -25.30 -10.51 -14.76
N GLU A 182 -23.97 -10.66 -14.63
CA GLU A 182 -23.40 -11.57 -13.62
C GLU A 182 -23.67 -11.11 -12.18
N ASN A 183 -23.84 -9.81 -11.94
CA ASN A 183 -24.21 -9.30 -10.62
C ASN A 183 -25.63 -9.70 -10.22
N ILE A 184 -26.56 -9.86 -11.16
CA ILE A 184 -27.90 -10.42 -10.87
C ILE A 184 -27.75 -11.84 -10.29
N GLU A 185 -26.89 -12.67 -10.88
CA GLU A 185 -26.63 -14.03 -10.38
C GLU A 185 -25.99 -14.01 -8.99
N LYS A 186 -25.00 -13.14 -8.76
CA LYS A 186 -24.32 -13.02 -7.47
C LYS A 186 -25.26 -12.51 -6.38
N VAL A 187 -26.11 -11.52 -6.67
CA VAL A 187 -27.13 -10.99 -5.74
C VAL A 187 -28.15 -12.07 -5.41
N ASN A 188 -28.61 -12.82 -6.42
CA ASN A 188 -29.51 -13.95 -6.19
C ASN A 188 -28.86 -15.03 -5.30
N ALA A 189 -27.57 -15.32 -5.51
CA ALA A 189 -26.81 -16.28 -4.72
C ALA A 189 -26.54 -15.82 -3.27
N LEU A 190 -26.61 -14.51 -2.97
CA LEU A 190 -26.51 -13.97 -1.60
C LEU A 190 -27.83 -14.08 -0.83
N GLY A 191 -28.97 -14.20 -1.52
CA GLY A 191 -30.27 -14.45 -0.91
C GLY A 191 -30.48 -15.93 -0.57
N CYS A 192 -31.16 -16.23 0.52
CA CYS A 192 -31.49 -17.60 0.94
C CYS A 192 -32.93 -18.08 0.64
N PHE A 193 -33.80 -17.21 0.13
CA PHE A 193 -35.22 -17.51 -0.10
C PHE A 193 -35.61 -17.33 -1.57
N ASP A 194 -36.34 -18.29 -2.13
CA ASP A 194 -36.86 -18.28 -3.52
C ASP A 194 -37.88 -17.15 -3.85
N ARG A 195 -38.00 -16.10 -3.02
CA ARG A 195 -39.05 -15.07 -3.12
C ARG A 195 -38.54 -13.63 -3.01
N TYR A 196 -37.25 -13.37 -3.20
CA TYR A 196 -36.72 -11.99 -3.21
C TYR A 196 -37.18 -11.16 -4.42
N GLU A 197 -37.55 -11.81 -5.53
CA GLU A 197 -38.10 -11.18 -6.75
C GLU A 197 -39.30 -10.24 -6.45
N ASN A 198 -40.02 -10.46 -5.33
CA ASN A 198 -41.17 -9.63 -4.93
C ASN A 198 -40.88 -8.68 -3.75
N ASN A 199 -39.61 -8.47 -3.40
CA ASN A 199 -39.20 -7.53 -2.34
C ASN A 199 -38.03 -6.65 -2.81
N PRO A 200 -38.32 -5.52 -3.49
CA PRO A 200 -37.32 -4.60 -4.00
C PRO A 200 -36.38 -4.05 -2.92
N LEU A 201 -36.87 -3.88 -1.68
CA LEU A 201 -36.04 -3.39 -0.58
C LEU A 201 -34.90 -4.35 -0.26
N ALA A 202 -35.21 -5.64 -0.18
CA ALA A 202 -34.22 -6.66 0.09
C ALA A 202 -33.22 -6.82 -1.06
N VAL A 203 -33.68 -6.72 -2.32
CA VAL A 203 -32.79 -6.75 -3.50
C VAL A 203 -31.76 -5.62 -3.43
N ARG A 204 -32.17 -4.37 -3.12
CA ARG A 204 -31.23 -3.23 -2.95
C ARG A 204 -30.17 -3.51 -1.90
N ARG A 205 -30.55 -4.04 -0.74
CA ARG A 205 -29.59 -4.31 0.35
C ARG A 205 -28.62 -5.44 -0.01
N LEU A 206 -29.07 -6.45 -0.74
CA LEU A 206 -28.23 -7.55 -1.21
C LEU A 206 -27.31 -7.10 -2.36
N GLU A 207 -27.77 -6.21 -3.23
CA GLU A 207 -26.96 -5.53 -4.26
C GLU A 207 -25.84 -4.70 -3.63
N GLU A 208 -26.15 -3.85 -2.64
CA GLU A 208 -25.14 -3.07 -1.91
C GLU A 208 -24.11 -3.97 -1.21
N ALA A 209 -24.56 -5.07 -0.59
CA ALA A 209 -23.65 -6.07 -0.02
C ALA A 209 -22.78 -6.74 -1.09
N ASN A 210 -23.35 -7.07 -2.25
CA ASN A 210 -22.61 -7.62 -3.39
C ASN A 210 -21.54 -6.66 -3.90
N LEU A 211 -21.87 -5.36 -4.02
CA LEU A 211 -20.93 -4.32 -4.42
C LEU A 211 -19.73 -4.26 -3.46
N ILE A 212 -19.99 -4.27 -2.15
CA ILE A 212 -18.91 -4.31 -1.14
C ILE A 212 -18.02 -5.54 -1.33
N PHE A 213 -18.61 -6.71 -1.60
CA PHE A 213 -17.83 -7.92 -1.85
C PHE A 213 -17.03 -7.88 -3.14
N ASN A 214 -17.61 -7.39 -4.24
CA ASN A 214 -16.87 -7.21 -5.50
C ASN A 214 -15.67 -6.26 -5.29
N ASN A 215 -15.86 -5.19 -4.53
CA ASN A 215 -14.79 -4.24 -4.19
C ASN A 215 -13.72 -4.87 -3.30
N LEU A 216 -14.11 -5.67 -2.30
CA LEU A 216 -13.17 -6.43 -1.48
C LEU A 216 -12.38 -7.45 -2.31
N ASP A 217 -13.01 -8.17 -3.25
CA ASP A 217 -12.33 -9.13 -4.13
C ASP A 217 -11.19 -8.47 -4.91
N ARG A 218 -11.40 -7.25 -5.40
CA ARG A 218 -10.39 -6.47 -6.13
C ARG A 218 -9.28 -5.93 -5.23
N LEU A 219 -9.63 -5.57 -3.99
CA LEU A 219 -8.69 -4.99 -3.01
C LEU A 219 -7.94 -6.05 -2.19
N GLU A 220 -8.40 -7.31 -2.16
CA GLU A 220 -7.80 -8.37 -1.35
C GLU A 220 -6.32 -8.62 -1.67
N VAL A 221 -5.90 -8.35 -2.92
CA VAL A 221 -4.48 -8.41 -3.32
C VAL A 221 -3.57 -7.46 -2.51
N ARG A 222 -4.16 -6.43 -1.88
CA ARG A 222 -3.44 -5.47 -1.02
C ARG A 222 -3.40 -5.85 0.46
N GLY A 223 -4.18 -6.85 0.90
CA GLY A 223 -4.34 -7.17 2.31
C GLY A 223 -5.11 -8.46 2.57
N ARG A 224 -4.52 -9.62 2.23
CA ARG A 224 -5.22 -10.91 2.28
C ARG A 224 -5.29 -11.54 3.67
N ASP A 225 -4.50 -11.08 4.65
CA ASP A 225 -4.38 -11.76 5.95
C ASP A 225 -5.72 -11.89 6.69
N SER A 226 -6.56 -10.87 6.56
CA SER A 226 -7.92 -10.89 7.11
C SER A 226 -8.82 -9.93 6.34
N ALA A 227 -10.13 -10.19 6.36
CA ALA A 227 -11.12 -9.31 5.77
C ALA A 227 -12.35 -9.20 6.69
N GLY A 228 -12.93 -8.02 6.76
CA GLY A 228 -14.12 -7.78 7.56
C GLY A 228 -15.02 -6.70 7.00
N ILE A 229 -16.30 -6.81 7.32
CA ILE A 229 -17.35 -5.88 6.94
C ILE A 229 -18.19 -5.52 8.16
N SER A 230 -18.64 -4.27 8.21
CA SER A 230 -19.63 -3.78 9.17
C SER A 230 -20.77 -3.13 8.40
N LEU A 231 -21.99 -3.63 8.63
CA LEU A 231 -23.23 -3.19 8.00
C LEU A 231 -24.13 -2.58 9.07
N LEU A 232 -24.34 -1.27 9.02
CA LEU A 232 -25.19 -0.52 9.95
C LEU A 232 -26.53 -0.21 9.30
N PHE A 233 -27.61 -0.55 9.99
CA PHE A 233 -28.99 -0.26 9.59
C PHE A 233 -29.72 0.46 10.71
N VAL A 234 -30.60 1.40 10.38
CA VAL A 234 -31.45 2.07 11.36
C VAL A 234 -32.91 1.80 11.05
N LEU A 235 -33.63 1.21 12.00
CA LEU A 235 -35.08 1.00 11.91
C LEU A 235 -35.80 2.01 12.79
N ASP A 236 -37.06 2.31 12.48
CA ASP A 236 -37.95 2.90 13.48
C ASP A 236 -38.40 1.85 14.51
N GLU A 237 -38.89 2.31 15.66
CA GLU A 237 -39.32 1.44 16.75
C GLU A 237 -40.40 0.41 16.33
N SER A 238 -41.30 0.79 15.42
CA SER A 238 -42.38 -0.09 14.95
C SER A 238 -41.84 -1.23 14.08
N ASN A 239 -40.97 -0.92 13.13
CA ASN A 239 -40.33 -1.89 12.26
C ASN A 239 -39.35 -2.78 13.05
N PHE A 240 -38.66 -2.22 14.05
CA PHE A 240 -37.82 -3.02 14.96
C PHE A 240 -38.64 -4.03 15.76
N SER A 241 -39.79 -3.61 16.32
CA SER A 241 -40.69 -4.51 17.05
C SER A 241 -41.17 -5.66 16.17
N ARG A 242 -41.60 -5.35 14.93
CA ARG A 242 -42.02 -6.37 13.95
C ARG A 242 -40.88 -7.30 13.54
N PHE A 243 -39.66 -6.77 13.45
CA PHE A 243 -38.47 -7.57 13.20
C PHE A 243 -38.22 -8.55 14.36
N GLN A 244 -38.30 -8.09 15.62
CA GLN A 244 -38.17 -8.96 16.79
C GLN A 244 -39.26 -10.03 16.86
N GLU A 245 -40.51 -9.68 16.57
CA GLU A 245 -41.62 -10.64 16.47
C GLU A 245 -41.31 -11.71 15.42
N ARG A 246 -40.74 -11.34 14.27
CA ARG A 246 -40.38 -12.28 13.22
C ARG A 246 -39.30 -13.27 13.64
N LEU A 247 -38.40 -12.88 14.55
CA LEU A 247 -37.35 -13.75 15.08
C LEU A 247 -37.85 -14.71 16.18
N GLN A 248 -39.04 -14.50 16.74
CA GLN A 248 -39.62 -15.40 17.75
C GLN A 248 -40.00 -16.77 17.16
N ASP A 249 -40.23 -16.83 15.85
CA ASP A 249 -40.42 -18.08 15.11
C ASP A 249 -39.05 -18.80 14.97
N GLY A 250 -38.83 -19.87 15.74
CA GLY A 250 -37.74 -20.82 15.47
C GLY A 250 -36.40 -20.60 16.18
N SER A 251 -36.38 -20.15 17.44
CA SER A 251 -35.18 -19.96 18.29
C SER A 251 -34.17 -18.87 17.85
N LEU A 252 -34.49 -18.09 16.81
CA LEU A 252 -33.61 -17.04 16.27
C LEU A 252 -33.48 -15.82 17.18
N LEU A 253 -34.49 -15.51 18.00
CA LEU A 253 -34.42 -14.40 18.95
C LEU A 253 -33.36 -14.64 20.04
N ASP A 254 -33.17 -15.88 20.46
CA ASP A 254 -32.16 -16.24 21.45
C ASP A 254 -30.75 -16.18 20.82
N GLU A 255 -30.59 -16.62 19.58
CA GLU A 255 -29.35 -16.43 18.80
C GLU A 255 -29.03 -14.93 18.64
N PHE A 256 -30.03 -14.11 18.26
CA PHE A 256 -29.86 -12.66 18.13
C PHE A 256 -29.35 -12.02 19.42
N LYS A 257 -29.93 -12.36 20.57
CA LYS A 257 -29.48 -11.87 21.88
C LYS A 257 -28.10 -12.40 22.26
N SER A 258 -27.81 -13.67 22.01
CA SER A 258 -26.50 -14.27 22.29
C SER A 258 -25.38 -13.62 21.48
N ARG A 259 -25.66 -13.17 20.25
CA ARG A 259 -24.69 -12.49 19.39
C ARG A 259 -24.40 -11.04 19.80
N GLN A 260 -25.14 -10.51 20.78
CA GLN A 260 -24.95 -9.16 21.35
C GLN A 260 -24.07 -9.14 22.60
N SER A 261 -23.85 -10.28 23.27
CA SER A 261 -23.21 -10.33 24.59
C SER A 261 -21.67 -10.39 24.57
N GLY A 262 -21.03 -10.28 23.41
CA GLY A 262 -19.57 -10.36 23.26
C GLY A 262 -18.85 -9.05 23.64
N HIS A 263 -17.69 -9.19 24.30
CA HIS A 263 -16.79 -8.08 24.68
C HIS A 263 -15.74 -7.74 23.61
N VAL A 264 -15.51 -8.64 22.65
CA VAL A 264 -14.60 -8.45 21.50
C VAL A 264 -15.44 -8.52 20.23
N LEU A 265 -15.23 -7.58 19.31
CA LEU A 265 -15.92 -7.58 18.02
C LEU A 265 -15.39 -8.69 17.12
N VAL A 266 -16.14 -9.79 17.06
CA VAL A 266 -15.83 -11.02 16.33
C VAL A 266 -16.79 -11.23 15.14
N ASN A 267 -16.52 -12.24 14.32
CA ASN A 267 -17.36 -12.65 13.21
C ASN A 267 -18.78 -12.97 13.70
N ARG A 268 -19.78 -12.58 12.90
CA ARG A 268 -21.20 -12.65 13.24
C ARG A 268 -21.58 -11.83 14.49
N GLY A 269 -20.76 -10.89 14.95
CA GLY A 269 -21.18 -9.97 16.02
C GLY A 269 -22.39 -9.11 15.62
N ILE A 270 -23.29 -8.86 16.57
CA ILE A 270 -24.41 -7.92 16.41
C ILE A 270 -24.35 -6.89 17.54
N LYS A 271 -24.44 -5.60 17.22
CA LYS A 271 -24.64 -4.53 18.22
C LYS A 271 -25.94 -3.80 17.94
N THR A 272 -26.68 -3.50 18.99
CA THR A 272 -27.91 -2.68 18.92
C THR A 272 -27.85 -1.58 19.95
N ASN A 273 -28.34 -0.40 19.58
CA ASN A 273 -28.48 0.72 20.50
C ASN A 273 -29.90 1.28 20.35
N ASN A 274 -30.69 1.32 21.42
CA ASN A 274 -32.05 1.86 21.34
C ASN A 274 -32.02 3.35 21.69
N GLN A 275 -32.18 4.21 20.68
CA GLN A 275 -32.18 5.67 20.82
C GLN A 275 -33.61 6.26 20.72
N GLY A 276 -34.59 5.61 21.37
CA GLY A 276 -35.99 6.06 21.34
C GLY A 276 -36.67 5.65 20.03
N ASP A 277 -37.07 6.63 19.20
CA ASP A 277 -37.79 6.38 17.94
C ASP A 277 -36.94 5.69 16.85
N ARG A 278 -35.62 5.57 17.07
CA ARG A 278 -34.66 4.96 16.13
C ARG A 278 -33.87 3.85 16.81
N VAL A 279 -33.77 2.71 16.13
CA VAL A 279 -33.05 1.53 16.60
C VAL A 279 -31.98 1.13 15.57
N PRO A 280 -30.75 1.63 15.75
CA PRO A 280 -29.56 1.12 15.07
C PRO A 280 -29.27 -0.36 15.36
N ILE A 281 -28.93 -1.10 14.31
CA ILE A 281 -28.49 -2.49 14.35
C ILE A 281 -27.27 -2.62 13.44
N VAL A 282 -26.17 -3.13 13.98
CA VAL A 282 -24.89 -3.31 13.26
C VAL A 282 -24.56 -4.79 13.19
N PHE A 283 -24.39 -5.31 11.98
CA PHE A 283 -23.89 -6.66 11.71
C PHE A 283 -22.42 -6.60 11.34
N THR A 284 -21.62 -7.50 11.91
CA THR A 284 -20.19 -7.60 11.60
C THR A 284 -19.83 -9.00 11.17
N TYR A 285 -19.11 -9.12 10.05
CA TYR A 285 -18.59 -10.38 9.54
C TYR A 285 -17.09 -10.26 9.34
N LYS A 286 -16.33 -11.26 9.78
CA LYS A 286 -14.87 -11.24 9.80
C LYS A 286 -14.29 -12.60 9.47
N ILE A 287 -13.11 -12.59 8.88
CA ILE A 287 -12.26 -13.77 8.72
C ILE A 287 -10.80 -13.35 8.86
N ALA A 288 -10.01 -14.15 9.57
CA ALA A 288 -8.56 -14.06 9.57
C ALA A 288 -8.00 -15.40 9.14
N ALA A 289 -7.18 -15.38 8.09
CA ALA A 289 -6.58 -16.57 7.54
C ALA A 289 -5.18 -16.21 7.02
N GLU A 290 -4.13 -16.76 7.64
CA GLU A 290 -2.74 -16.53 7.19
C GLU A 290 -2.42 -17.24 5.86
N VAL A 291 -3.15 -18.31 5.55
CA VAL A 291 -2.94 -19.17 4.37
C VAL A 291 -4.24 -19.32 3.58
N GLY A 292 -4.14 -19.26 2.26
CA GLY A 292 -5.24 -19.40 1.31
C GLY A 292 -4.94 -18.68 -0.01
N SER A 293 -5.93 -18.64 -0.88
CA SER A 293 -5.88 -18.00 -2.20
C SER A 293 -6.69 -16.71 -2.21
N LEU A 294 -6.37 -15.78 -3.11
CA LEU A 294 -7.23 -14.59 -3.32
C LEU A 294 -8.64 -15.03 -3.71
N GLY A 295 -9.63 -14.40 -3.09
CA GLY A 295 -11.06 -14.70 -3.18
C GLY A 295 -11.56 -15.60 -2.05
N ASP A 296 -10.70 -16.28 -1.30
CA ASP A 296 -11.15 -17.21 -0.24
C ASP A 296 -11.84 -16.46 0.90
N ASN A 297 -11.30 -15.31 1.32
CA ASN A 297 -11.88 -14.53 2.40
C ASN A 297 -13.26 -13.96 2.00
N VAL A 298 -13.35 -13.39 0.80
CA VAL A 298 -14.61 -12.82 0.30
C VAL A 298 -15.65 -13.92 0.08
N LYS A 299 -15.25 -15.08 -0.47
CA LYS A 299 -16.14 -16.25 -0.59
C LYS A 299 -16.67 -16.70 0.78
N TYR A 300 -15.82 -16.68 1.81
CA TYR A 300 -16.25 -16.96 3.17
C TYR A 300 -17.26 -15.91 3.67
N LEU A 301 -16.95 -14.62 3.52
CA LEU A 301 -17.86 -13.55 3.97
C LEU A 301 -19.21 -13.58 3.24
N ARG A 302 -19.23 -13.83 1.92
CA ARG A 302 -20.45 -14.05 1.13
C ARG A 302 -21.27 -15.19 1.70
N LYS A 303 -20.63 -16.31 2.04
CA LYS A 303 -21.29 -17.45 2.68
C LYS A 303 -21.85 -17.07 4.06
N GLN A 304 -21.11 -16.35 4.89
CA GLN A 304 -21.58 -15.91 6.20
C GLN A 304 -22.83 -15.03 6.09
N VAL A 305 -22.85 -14.06 5.16
CA VAL A 305 -24.01 -13.19 4.94
C VAL A 305 -25.22 -13.96 4.38
N ARG A 306 -24.99 -14.87 3.43
CA ARG A 306 -26.05 -15.71 2.85
C ARG A 306 -26.69 -16.62 3.90
N ASP A 307 -25.86 -17.24 4.73
CA ASP A 307 -26.31 -18.24 5.71
C ASP A 307 -26.85 -17.58 7.01
N ASP A 308 -26.73 -16.26 7.18
CA ASP A 308 -27.22 -15.53 8.36
C ASP A 308 -28.71 -15.18 8.26
N VAL A 309 -29.56 -16.10 8.72
CA VAL A 309 -31.04 -15.97 8.67
C VAL A 309 -31.56 -14.69 9.33
N ILE A 310 -30.90 -14.19 10.38
CA ILE A 310 -31.30 -12.96 11.08
C ILE A 310 -31.10 -11.75 10.17
N PHE A 311 -29.94 -11.66 9.51
CA PHE A 311 -29.67 -10.62 8.52
C PHE A 311 -30.66 -10.70 7.34
N GLN A 312 -30.91 -11.91 6.84
CA GLN A 312 -31.84 -12.16 5.73
C GLN A 312 -33.28 -11.73 6.05
N HIS A 313 -33.68 -11.76 7.33
CA HIS A 313 -34.94 -11.17 7.78
C HIS A 313 -34.89 -9.64 7.87
N LEU A 314 -33.80 -9.07 8.38
CA LEU A 314 -33.65 -7.63 8.57
C LEU A 314 -33.81 -6.85 7.26
N VAL A 315 -33.13 -7.27 6.20
CA VAL A 315 -33.08 -6.57 4.90
C VAL A 315 -34.45 -6.45 4.21
N ARG A 316 -35.47 -7.14 4.72
CA ARG A 316 -36.85 -7.11 4.20
C ARG A 316 -37.69 -6.00 4.83
N PHE A 317 -37.17 -5.32 5.85
CA PHE A 317 -37.84 -4.21 6.52
C PHE A 317 -37.37 -2.85 5.96
N PRO A 318 -38.22 -1.82 5.96
CA PRO A 318 -37.78 -0.46 5.64
C PRO A 318 -36.72 0.03 6.64
N HIS A 319 -35.69 0.68 6.12
CA HIS A 319 -34.63 1.32 6.91
C HIS A 319 -34.72 2.85 6.76
N ILE A 320 -34.43 3.58 7.83
CA ILE A 320 -34.33 5.04 7.83
C ILE A 320 -33.00 5.46 7.18
N ASP A 321 -31.92 4.83 7.63
CA ASP A 321 -30.53 5.11 7.22
C ASP A 321 -29.75 3.79 7.18
N HIS A 322 -28.69 3.76 6.38
CA HIS A 322 -27.75 2.65 6.31
C HIS A 322 -26.35 3.16 5.98
N SER A 323 -25.32 2.44 6.42
CA SER A 323 -23.94 2.65 5.98
C SER A 323 -23.12 1.39 6.14
N ALA A 324 -22.07 1.26 5.34
CA ALA A 324 -21.18 0.12 5.41
C ALA A 324 -19.71 0.57 5.33
N ILE A 325 -18.86 -0.14 6.07
CA ILE A 325 -17.41 -0.07 5.90
C ILE A 325 -16.87 -1.49 5.80
N ALA A 326 -15.80 -1.64 5.03
CA ALA A 326 -15.17 -2.91 4.74
C ALA A 326 -13.66 -2.73 4.71
N HIS A 327 -12.92 -3.79 5.01
CA HIS A 327 -11.46 -3.74 5.04
C HIS A 327 -10.84 -5.10 4.73
N THR A 328 -9.71 -5.05 4.03
CA THR A 328 -8.77 -6.16 3.83
C THR A 328 -7.46 -5.76 4.48
N ARG A 329 -6.99 -6.52 5.47
CA ARG A 329 -5.84 -6.14 6.31
C ARG A 329 -4.59 -6.90 5.90
N TRP A 330 -3.50 -6.15 5.80
CA TRP A 330 -2.13 -6.63 5.89
C TRP A 330 -1.61 -6.31 7.29
N ALA A 331 -1.25 -7.30 8.09
CA ALA A 331 -0.89 -7.08 9.49
C ALA A 331 0.49 -6.41 9.64
N SER A 332 0.54 -5.14 10.08
CA SER A 332 1.77 -4.42 10.48
C SER A 332 1.98 -4.43 12.00
N VAL A 333 0.92 -4.13 12.77
CA VAL A 333 0.89 -4.16 14.24
C VAL A 333 -0.21 -5.12 14.71
N GLY A 334 0.17 -6.12 15.50
CA GLY A 334 -0.73 -7.14 16.04
C GLY A 334 -0.91 -8.36 15.13
N GLU A 335 -1.10 -9.53 15.73
CA GLU A 335 -1.16 -10.81 15.01
C GLU A 335 -2.34 -10.92 14.03
N ILE A 336 -2.26 -11.88 13.10
CA ILE A 336 -3.34 -12.19 12.17
C ILE A 336 -4.40 -12.99 12.95
N SER A 337 -5.39 -12.31 13.49
CA SER A 337 -6.50 -12.91 14.23
C SER A 337 -7.80 -12.19 13.94
N GLU A 338 -8.93 -12.86 14.21
CA GLU A 338 -10.26 -12.29 13.99
C GLU A 338 -10.50 -11.03 14.86
N ALA A 339 -9.93 -11.00 16.08
CA ALA A 339 -10.01 -9.86 16.98
C ALA A 339 -9.27 -8.62 16.44
N ASN A 340 -8.16 -8.83 15.73
CA ASN A 340 -7.37 -7.76 15.08
C ASN A 340 -7.87 -7.42 13.67
N CYS A 341 -8.77 -8.22 13.09
CA CYS A 341 -9.39 -7.94 11.81
C CYS A 341 -10.25 -6.69 11.91
N HIS A 342 -10.07 -5.75 10.97
CA HIS A 342 -10.88 -4.55 10.90
C HIS A 342 -12.27 -4.88 10.31
N PRO A 343 -13.32 -4.12 10.66
CA PRO A 343 -13.30 -2.97 11.57
C PRO A 343 -13.16 -3.36 13.05
N VAL A 344 -12.65 -2.44 13.87
CA VAL A 344 -12.62 -2.54 15.34
C VAL A 344 -13.58 -1.53 15.98
N ASP A 345 -14.04 -1.80 17.20
CA ASP A 345 -15.08 -1.03 17.89
C ASP A 345 -14.57 -0.21 19.10
N ASN A 346 -15.46 0.54 19.76
CA ASN A 346 -15.20 1.36 20.95
C ASN A 346 -15.46 0.67 22.31
N ASP A 347 -15.77 -0.63 22.34
CA ASP A 347 -15.87 -1.45 23.58
C ASP A 347 -14.44 -1.63 24.18
N PRO A 348 -14.11 -1.18 25.41
CA PRO A 348 -14.70 -1.59 26.69
C PRO A 348 -15.32 -0.44 27.50
N THR A 349 -15.60 0.69 26.85
CA THR A 349 -16.13 1.89 27.52
C THR A 349 -17.65 1.85 27.56
N ASP A 350 -18.26 2.39 28.63
CA ASP A 350 -19.68 2.77 28.67
C ASP A 350 -19.95 3.74 27.50
N SER A 351 -20.29 3.17 26.35
CA SER A 351 -20.17 3.83 25.06
C SER A 351 -21.46 4.56 24.74
N ARG A 352 -21.35 5.89 24.56
CA ARG A 352 -22.41 6.69 23.95
C ARG A 352 -22.44 6.34 22.45
N GLY A 353 -22.99 5.18 22.08
CA GLY A 353 -23.11 4.72 20.69
C GLY A 353 -22.04 3.72 20.21
N VAL A 354 -22.30 3.12 19.06
CA VAL A 354 -21.45 2.17 18.33
C VAL A 354 -20.56 2.93 17.36
N ILE A 355 -19.24 2.73 17.43
CA ILE A 355 -18.25 3.32 16.53
C ILE A 355 -17.39 2.20 15.97
N HIS A 356 -17.45 1.97 14.66
CA HIS A 356 -16.60 1.00 13.98
C HIS A 356 -15.61 1.71 13.06
N VAL A 357 -14.34 1.30 13.09
CA VAL A 357 -13.23 1.96 12.40
C VAL A 357 -12.38 0.96 11.63
N CYS A 358 -11.97 1.35 10.43
CA CYS A 358 -10.92 0.70 9.64
C CYS A 358 -9.72 1.65 9.49
N LEU A 359 -8.51 1.09 9.51
CA LEU A 359 -7.25 1.81 9.29
C LEU A 359 -6.43 1.15 8.18
N ASN A 360 -5.92 1.99 7.28
CA ASN A 360 -4.75 1.71 6.47
C ASN A 360 -3.58 2.58 6.98
N GLY A 361 -2.40 2.00 7.13
CA GLY A 361 -1.24 2.63 7.76
C GLY A 361 -1.13 2.30 9.24
N ASP A 362 -0.32 3.07 9.96
CA ASP A 362 0.03 2.83 11.36
C ASP A 362 -0.18 4.10 12.19
N ILE A 363 -0.56 3.93 13.46
CA ILE A 363 -0.59 5.00 14.46
C ILE A 363 0.66 4.87 15.33
N ASP A 364 1.72 5.61 14.99
CA ASP A 364 3.06 5.44 15.58
C ASP A 364 3.07 5.61 17.11
N ASN A 365 2.21 6.50 17.63
CA ASN A 365 2.12 6.81 19.06
C ASN A 365 1.05 6.01 19.82
N TYR A 366 0.50 4.91 19.25
CA TYR A 366 -0.59 4.14 19.85
C TYR A 366 -0.29 3.61 21.27
N GLN A 367 0.96 3.26 21.57
CA GLN A 367 1.33 2.75 22.90
C GLN A 367 1.16 3.79 24.00
N ASN A 368 1.50 5.06 23.70
CA ASN A 368 1.33 6.17 24.63
C ASN A 368 -0.16 6.47 24.82
N LEU A 369 -0.92 6.51 23.71
CA LEU A 369 -2.36 6.71 23.75
C LEU A 369 -3.08 5.59 24.52
N ARG A 370 -2.71 4.33 24.31
CA ARG A 370 -3.21 3.18 25.05
C ARG A 370 -2.94 3.31 26.55
N ARG A 371 -1.70 3.62 26.94
CA ARG A 371 -1.36 3.83 28.36
C ARG A 371 -2.19 4.95 28.98
N ASN A 372 -2.35 6.07 28.28
CA ASN A 372 -3.16 7.19 28.76
C ASN A 372 -4.63 6.77 28.94
N PHE A 373 -5.19 6.02 27.97
CA PHE A 373 -6.55 5.48 28.08
C PHE A 373 -6.72 4.55 29.30
N GLU A 374 -5.78 3.63 29.51
CA GLU A 374 -5.80 2.68 30.63
C GLU A 374 -5.71 3.42 31.99
N ILE A 375 -4.88 4.47 32.07
CA ILE A 375 -4.76 5.31 33.27
C ILE A 375 -6.03 6.15 33.51
N GLU A 376 -6.56 6.80 32.48
CA GLU A 376 -7.71 7.71 32.59
C GLU A 376 -9.02 6.97 32.89
N THR A 377 -9.20 5.77 32.36
CA THR A 377 -10.45 5.01 32.48
C THR A 377 -10.42 3.90 33.53
N GLY A 378 -9.23 3.44 33.92
CA GLY A 378 -9.06 2.23 34.73
C GLY A 378 -9.45 0.92 34.00
N GLY A 379 -9.86 1.01 32.73
CA GLY A 379 -10.18 -0.13 31.88
C GLY A 379 -8.94 -0.68 31.18
N SER A 380 -9.00 -1.95 30.75
CA SER A 380 -7.95 -2.56 29.92
C SER A 380 -8.53 -3.03 28.59
N ILE A 381 -7.71 -2.94 27.53
CA ILE A 381 -8.06 -3.53 26.24
C ILE A 381 -7.87 -5.04 26.34
N ALA A 382 -8.85 -5.81 25.83
CA ALA A 382 -8.80 -7.27 25.81
C ALA A 382 -7.51 -7.78 25.18
N GLY A 383 -6.89 -8.81 25.78
CA GLY A 383 -5.54 -9.27 25.41
C GLY A 383 -5.43 -9.80 23.99
N GLU A 384 -6.54 -10.27 23.42
CA GLU A 384 -6.65 -10.75 22.04
C GLU A 384 -6.53 -9.61 21.01
N ILE A 385 -6.78 -8.35 21.43
CA ILE A 385 -6.70 -7.17 20.58
C ILE A 385 -5.34 -6.51 20.77
N THR A 386 -4.48 -6.71 19.78
CA THR A 386 -3.10 -6.20 19.75
C THR A 386 -2.85 -5.18 18.63
N THR A 387 -3.84 -4.97 17.75
CA THR A 387 -3.80 -3.93 16.72
C THR A 387 -3.80 -2.52 17.31
N ASP A 388 -3.01 -1.63 16.73
CA ASP A 388 -2.97 -0.19 17.03
C ASP A 388 -4.31 0.49 16.74
N THR A 389 -5.02 0.02 15.73
CA THR A 389 -6.30 0.56 15.24
C THR A 389 -7.36 0.67 16.33
N LYS A 390 -7.31 -0.20 17.36
CA LYS A 390 -8.23 -0.18 18.50
C LYS A 390 -8.20 1.16 19.24
N ILE A 391 -7.10 1.89 19.20
CA ILE A 391 -6.99 3.18 19.89
C ILE A 391 -7.86 4.26 19.28
N ILE A 392 -8.17 4.18 17.98
CA ILE A 392 -8.92 5.21 17.25
C ILE A 392 -10.34 5.37 17.84
N PRO A 393 -11.20 4.33 17.87
CA PRO A 393 -12.54 4.46 18.43
C PRO A 393 -12.53 4.80 19.93
N LEU A 394 -11.49 4.41 20.68
CA LEU A 394 -11.35 4.75 22.10
C LEU A 394 -11.02 6.23 22.31
N GLN A 395 -10.13 6.79 21.49
CA GLN A 395 -9.78 8.21 21.54
C GLN A 395 -10.96 9.11 21.13
N ILE A 396 -11.76 8.67 20.15
CA ILE A 396 -13.02 9.35 19.80
C ILE A 396 -13.99 9.31 20.98
N GLY A 397 -14.13 8.15 21.63
CA GLY A 397 -14.93 7.98 22.84
C GLY A 397 -14.52 8.92 23.98
N LYS A 398 -13.21 9.18 24.15
CA LYS A 398 -12.71 10.16 25.12
C LYS A 398 -13.27 11.56 24.86
N TYR A 399 -13.23 12.05 23.62
CA TYR A 399 -13.76 13.38 23.29
C TYR A 399 -15.29 13.46 23.37
N LEU A 400 -16.01 12.38 23.01
CA LEU A 400 -17.47 12.31 23.17
C LEU A 400 -17.91 12.48 24.64
N LYS A 401 -17.13 11.96 25.60
CA LYS A 401 -17.39 12.16 27.04
C LYS A 401 -17.25 13.62 27.48
N THR A 402 -16.52 14.44 26.72
CA THR A 402 -16.38 15.89 26.95
C THR A 402 -17.51 16.72 26.31
N ASN A 403 -18.63 16.08 25.92
CA ASN A 403 -19.80 16.70 25.28
C ASN A 403 -19.52 17.39 23.94
N LYS A 404 -18.49 16.93 23.21
CA LYS A 404 -18.25 17.32 21.82
C LYS A 404 -19.19 16.55 20.88
N THR A 405 -19.47 17.11 19.71
CA THR A 405 -20.18 16.38 18.64
C THR A 405 -19.30 15.23 18.15
N LEU A 406 -19.89 14.22 17.49
CA LEU A 406 -19.11 13.12 16.91
C LEU A 406 -18.10 13.63 15.88
N GLU A 407 -18.49 14.57 15.03
CA GLU A 407 -17.60 15.18 14.04
C GLU A 407 -16.39 15.86 14.68
N GLU A 408 -16.62 16.66 15.73
CA GLU A 408 -15.54 17.34 16.44
C GLU A 408 -14.68 16.34 17.25
N SER A 409 -15.31 15.29 17.80
CA SER A 409 -14.60 14.23 18.52
C SER A 409 -13.68 13.44 17.59
N PHE A 410 -14.13 13.16 16.37
CA PHE A 410 -13.32 12.54 15.32
C PHE A 410 -12.16 13.45 14.92
N ARG A 411 -12.41 14.74 14.66
CA ARG A 411 -11.37 15.73 14.31
C ARG A 411 -10.28 15.84 15.37
N LEU A 412 -10.67 15.92 16.63
CA LEU A 412 -9.73 16.00 17.75
C LEU A 412 -8.94 14.70 17.91
N ALA A 413 -9.59 13.54 17.82
CA ALA A 413 -8.92 12.25 17.90
C ALA A 413 -7.86 12.07 16.81
N VAL A 414 -8.17 12.38 15.55
CA VAL A 414 -7.18 12.24 14.47
C VAL A 414 -6.02 13.23 14.58
N SER A 415 -6.22 14.36 15.27
CA SER A 415 -5.14 15.31 15.57
C SER A 415 -4.13 14.77 16.58
N ASP A 416 -4.52 13.81 17.42
CA ASP A 416 -3.61 13.17 18.38
C ASP A 416 -2.70 12.11 17.74
N PHE A 417 -2.96 11.71 16.50
CA PHE A 417 -2.27 10.59 15.85
C PHE A 417 -1.00 11.04 15.13
N GLU A 418 0.09 10.33 15.42
CA GLU A 418 1.37 10.41 14.71
C GLU A 418 1.48 9.28 13.68
N GLY A 419 2.32 9.49 12.65
CA GLY A 419 2.50 8.56 11.54
C GLY A 419 1.68 8.90 10.30
N SER A 420 1.63 7.95 9.36
CA SER A 420 0.83 8.05 8.12
C SER A 420 -0.33 7.07 8.17
N HIS A 421 -1.55 7.61 8.05
CA HIS A 421 -2.77 6.86 8.21
C HIS A 421 -3.86 7.34 7.27
N ALA A 422 -4.73 6.40 6.88
CA ALA A 422 -5.99 6.59 6.19
C ALA A 422 -7.07 5.84 6.99
N ILE A 423 -8.03 6.58 7.54
CA ILE A 423 -9.04 6.10 8.48
C ILE A 423 -10.42 6.21 7.84
N ALA A 424 -11.24 5.16 7.97
CA ALA A 424 -12.66 5.18 7.64
C ALA A 424 -13.48 4.78 8.86
N MET A 425 -14.54 5.54 9.17
CA MET A 425 -15.39 5.32 10.33
C MET A 425 -16.87 5.50 9.97
N HIS A 426 -17.72 4.66 10.55
CA HIS A 426 -19.16 4.94 10.65
C HIS A 426 -19.65 4.74 12.10
N SER A 427 -20.78 5.36 12.43
CA SER A 427 -21.36 5.30 13.77
C SER A 427 -22.87 5.49 13.76
N ASP A 428 -23.54 4.90 14.75
CA ASP A 428 -24.97 5.05 14.99
C ASP A 428 -25.38 6.40 15.61
N LEU A 429 -24.40 7.20 16.06
CA LEU A 429 -24.65 8.54 16.61
C LEU A 429 -25.06 9.56 15.54
N VAL A 430 -24.56 9.38 14.32
CA VAL A 430 -24.94 10.16 13.14
C VAL A 430 -25.13 9.21 11.94
N PRO A 431 -26.22 8.43 11.93
CA PRO A 431 -26.48 7.47 10.87
C PRO A 431 -26.50 8.11 9.48
N GLY A 432 -26.15 7.32 8.46
CA GLY A 432 -26.07 7.80 7.07
C GLY A 432 -24.80 8.60 6.75
N LYS A 433 -23.88 8.78 7.72
CA LYS A 433 -22.60 9.45 7.49
C LYS A 433 -21.40 8.53 7.59
N ILE A 434 -20.41 8.77 6.73
CA ILE A 434 -19.09 8.14 6.78
C ILE A 434 -18.04 9.22 6.99
N PHE A 435 -17.12 8.98 7.92
CA PHE A 435 -16.02 9.88 8.23
C PHE A 435 -14.73 9.29 7.70
N LEU A 436 -13.95 10.12 7.00
CA LEU A 436 -12.67 9.77 6.40
C LEU A 436 -11.61 10.72 6.93
N ALA A 437 -10.42 10.22 7.21
CA ALA A 437 -9.26 11.05 7.54
C ALA A 437 -8.00 10.49 6.87
N GLN A 438 -7.14 11.37 6.33
CA GLN A 438 -5.86 10.99 5.76
C GLN A 438 -4.77 11.97 6.16
N LYS A 439 -3.61 11.45 6.60
CA LYS A 439 -2.39 12.22 6.88
C LYS A 439 -1.15 11.47 6.38
N GLY A 440 -0.22 12.21 5.79
CA GLY A 440 1.00 11.68 5.19
C GLY A 440 0.81 11.14 3.78
N SER A 441 1.92 10.67 3.21
CA SER A 441 2.04 10.22 1.81
C SER A 441 1.73 8.76 1.61
N GLY A 442 1.69 8.01 2.71
CA GLY A 442 1.88 6.59 2.60
C GLY A 442 0.63 5.77 2.32
N GLN A 443 -0.52 6.39 2.56
CA GLN A 443 -1.84 5.82 2.40
C GLN A 443 -2.70 6.81 1.64
N ALA A 444 -3.66 6.31 0.87
CA ALA A 444 -4.56 7.15 0.09
C ALA A 444 -6.01 6.81 0.39
N ILE A 445 -6.87 7.81 0.29
CA ILE A 445 -8.32 7.67 0.21
C ILE A 445 -8.79 8.43 -1.02
N PHE A 446 -9.62 7.75 -1.80
CA PHE A 446 -10.34 8.27 -2.93
C PHE A 446 -11.83 8.17 -2.64
N VAL A 447 -12.61 9.16 -3.02
CA VAL A 447 -14.07 9.16 -2.87
C VAL A 447 -14.70 9.07 -4.26
N GLY A 448 -15.15 7.88 -4.63
CA GLY A 448 -15.93 7.67 -5.85
C GLY A 448 -17.29 8.36 -5.75
N LEU A 449 -17.66 9.09 -6.81
CA LEU A 449 -18.90 9.85 -6.95
C LEU A 449 -19.86 9.10 -7.88
N ALA A 450 -20.70 8.22 -7.34
CA ALA A 450 -21.79 7.59 -8.09
C ALA A 450 -22.98 8.57 -8.22
N GLU A 451 -24.08 8.17 -8.88
CA GLU A 451 -25.23 9.08 -9.07
C GLU A 451 -25.94 9.44 -7.76
N ASP A 452 -26.19 8.45 -6.89
CA ASP A 452 -26.99 8.62 -5.68
C ASP A 452 -26.25 8.30 -4.38
N TYR A 453 -24.97 7.93 -4.44
CA TYR A 453 -24.18 7.56 -3.27
C TYR A 453 -22.68 7.78 -3.45
N TYR A 454 -21.91 7.59 -2.38
CA TYR A 454 -20.45 7.72 -2.37
C TYR A 454 -19.79 6.36 -2.10
N VAL A 455 -18.66 6.10 -2.76
CA VAL A 455 -17.87 4.89 -2.53
C VAL A 455 -16.43 5.28 -2.16
N PRO A 456 -16.13 5.47 -0.86
CA PRO A 456 -14.77 5.73 -0.43
C PRO A 456 -13.94 4.44 -0.46
N ALA A 457 -12.76 4.50 -1.07
CA ALA A 457 -11.84 3.38 -1.17
C ALA A 457 -10.39 3.84 -1.09
N SER A 458 -9.48 2.94 -0.72
CA SER A 458 -8.04 3.25 -0.65
C SER A 458 -7.36 3.29 -2.02
N GLU A 459 -7.99 2.71 -3.04
CA GLU A 459 -7.55 2.72 -4.43
C GLU A 459 -8.76 2.85 -5.35
N VAL A 460 -8.54 3.35 -6.57
CA VAL A 460 -9.61 3.50 -7.58
C VAL A 460 -10.34 2.19 -7.87
N TYR A 461 -9.65 1.06 -7.71
CA TYR A 461 -10.19 -0.29 -7.90
C TYR A 461 -11.42 -0.60 -7.04
N GLY A 462 -11.56 0.08 -5.90
CA GLY A 462 -12.69 -0.10 -4.99
C GLY A 462 -13.96 0.65 -5.37
N PHE A 463 -13.98 1.40 -6.49
CA PHE A 463 -15.18 2.09 -6.97
C PHE A 463 -15.35 2.13 -8.50
N VAL A 464 -14.35 1.71 -9.29
CA VAL A 464 -14.42 1.75 -10.78
C VAL A 464 -15.51 0.87 -11.41
N GLU A 465 -16.13 -0.04 -10.65
CA GLU A 465 -17.35 -0.73 -11.10
C GLU A 465 -18.56 0.22 -11.15
N GLU A 466 -18.59 1.25 -10.30
CA GLU A 466 -19.75 2.15 -10.13
C GLU A 466 -19.57 3.53 -10.74
N THR A 467 -18.32 4.01 -10.84
CA THR A 467 -18.05 5.36 -11.34
C THR A 467 -16.59 5.55 -11.75
N SER A 468 -16.36 6.32 -12.81
CA SER A 468 -15.03 6.82 -13.18
C SER A 468 -14.65 8.09 -12.42
N ARG A 469 -15.62 8.79 -11.80
CA ARG A 469 -15.45 10.13 -11.21
C ARG A 469 -15.13 10.05 -9.72
N TYR A 470 -14.12 10.79 -9.27
CA TYR A 470 -13.68 10.73 -7.88
C TYR A 470 -13.02 12.02 -7.37
N LEU A 471 -12.97 12.17 -6.05
CA LEU A 471 -12.09 13.11 -5.34
C LEU A 471 -10.90 12.35 -4.72
N LYS A 472 -9.70 12.92 -4.79
CA LYS A 472 -8.49 12.39 -4.12
C LYS A 472 -8.22 13.19 -2.85
N MET A 473 -8.12 12.54 -1.70
CA MET A 473 -7.60 13.17 -0.48
C MET A 473 -6.07 13.35 -0.58
N ASP A 474 -5.58 14.49 -0.10
CA ASP A 474 -4.17 14.85 -0.09
C ASP A 474 -3.68 15.02 1.35
N GLY A 475 -3.20 13.90 1.92
CA GLY A 475 -2.64 13.86 3.26
C GLY A 475 -1.27 14.52 3.40
N GLU A 476 -0.57 14.83 2.30
CA GLU A 476 0.77 15.45 2.31
C GLU A 476 0.70 16.97 2.29
N LYS A 477 -0.32 17.53 1.64
CA LYS A 477 -0.49 18.97 1.47
C LYS A 477 -0.45 19.71 2.81
N THR A 478 0.56 20.56 2.94
CA THR A 478 0.72 21.47 4.07
C THR A 478 0.23 22.85 3.68
N ILE A 479 -0.61 23.47 4.51
CA ILE A 479 -1.11 24.83 4.31
C ILE A 479 -0.91 25.67 5.58
N GLU A 480 -1.04 26.99 5.47
CA GLU A 480 -1.22 27.87 6.63
C GLU A 480 -2.69 27.82 7.06
N GLY A 481 -2.98 27.21 8.22
CA GLY A 481 -4.32 27.00 8.76
C GLY A 481 -4.67 27.96 9.90
N LEU A 482 -5.77 27.67 10.61
CA LEU A 482 -6.31 28.47 11.71
C LEU A 482 -5.34 28.58 12.90
N SER A 483 -4.51 27.55 13.13
CA SER A 483 -3.57 27.49 14.26
C SER A 483 -2.09 27.47 13.82
N GLY A 484 -1.80 27.94 12.61
CA GLY A 484 -0.49 27.86 11.96
C GLY A 484 -0.45 26.75 10.92
N ARG A 485 0.76 26.28 10.56
CA ARG A 485 0.92 25.25 9.53
C ARG A 485 0.21 23.96 9.93
N THR A 486 -0.67 23.48 9.06
CA THR A 486 -1.49 22.30 9.27
C THR A 486 -1.36 21.32 8.09
N GLN A 487 -1.63 20.05 8.37
CA GLN A 487 -1.57 18.93 7.44
C GLN A 487 -2.61 17.89 7.85
N GLY A 488 -3.05 17.08 6.87
CA GLY A 488 -4.04 16.03 7.07
C GLY A 488 -5.44 16.56 6.79
N GLN A 489 -6.24 15.75 6.10
CA GLN A 489 -7.58 16.11 5.62
C GLN A 489 -8.63 15.18 6.20
N ILE A 490 -9.82 15.72 6.47
CA ILE A 490 -11.00 15.01 6.96
C ILE A 490 -12.15 15.28 6.01
N PHE A 491 -12.78 14.22 5.49
CA PHE A 491 -14.00 14.33 4.68
C PHE A 491 -15.14 13.61 5.41
N VAL A 492 -16.29 14.26 5.52
CA VAL A 492 -17.54 13.69 6.04
C VAL A 492 -18.52 13.57 4.90
N LEU A 493 -18.88 12.34 4.56
CA LEU A 493 -19.79 12.00 3.48
C LEU A 493 -21.20 11.82 4.04
N ASP A 494 -22.18 12.50 3.46
CA ASP A 494 -23.58 12.49 3.89
C ASP A 494 -24.47 11.81 2.86
N ALA A 495 -25.03 10.64 3.20
CA ALA A 495 -25.93 9.88 2.34
C ALA A 495 -27.27 10.58 2.07
N ASP A 496 -27.57 11.68 2.78
CA ASP A 496 -28.76 12.49 2.52
C ASP A 496 -28.64 13.38 1.27
N SER A 497 -27.45 13.44 0.67
CA SER A 497 -27.18 14.14 -0.57
C SER A 497 -27.07 13.17 -1.74
N LYS A 498 -27.45 13.60 -2.94
CA LYS A 498 -27.09 12.88 -4.16
C LYS A 498 -25.56 12.83 -4.31
N GLY A 499 -25.05 11.84 -5.02
CA GLY A 499 -23.64 11.76 -5.32
C GLY A 499 -23.17 13.02 -6.05
N GLY A 500 -22.05 13.57 -5.60
CA GLY A 500 -21.53 14.89 -6.01
C GLY A 500 -20.99 15.71 -4.84
N LEU A 501 -20.57 16.95 -5.07
CA LEU A 501 -19.81 17.71 -4.07
C LEU A 501 -20.64 18.17 -2.85
N LYS A 502 -21.96 18.33 -2.99
CA LYS A 502 -22.82 18.95 -1.95
C LYS A 502 -22.95 18.13 -0.67
N GLY A 503 -22.83 16.81 -0.75
CA GLY A 503 -22.88 15.91 0.42
C GLY A 503 -21.52 15.71 1.09
N ILE A 504 -20.48 16.42 0.66
CA ILE A 504 -19.13 16.29 1.19
C ILE A 504 -18.78 17.53 2.00
N LYS A 505 -18.54 17.33 3.30
CA LYS A 505 -17.94 18.36 4.15
C LYS A 505 -16.46 18.04 4.36
N ALA A 506 -15.57 18.92 3.96
CA ALA A 506 -14.13 18.69 4.05
C ALA A 506 -13.39 19.77 4.86
N MET A 507 -12.35 19.38 5.58
CA MET A 507 -11.51 20.26 6.39
C MET A 507 -10.12 19.66 6.62
N TYR A 508 -9.17 20.48 7.06
CA TYR A 508 -7.90 20.03 7.63
C TYR A 508 -8.06 19.64 9.10
N TYR A 509 -7.07 18.95 9.67
CA TYR A 509 -7.13 18.46 11.06
C TYR A 509 -7.31 19.59 12.10
N ASP A 510 -6.80 20.78 11.83
CA ASP A 510 -6.99 21.97 12.67
C ASP A 510 -8.38 22.62 12.54
N GLY A 511 -9.24 22.11 11.66
CA GLY A 511 -10.59 22.61 11.38
C GLY A 511 -10.68 23.61 10.24
N THR A 512 -9.58 23.94 9.55
CA THR A 512 -9.61 24.82 8.38
C THR A 512 -10.46 24.19 7.27
N PRO A 513 -11.51 24.85 6.75
CA PRO A 513 -12.41 24.25 5.76
C PRO A 513 -11.73 24.06 4.40
N ILE A 514 -12.17 23.04 3.65
CA ILE A 514 -11.80 22.80 2.27
C ILE A 514 -13.06 22.97 1.42
N GLU A 515 -13.01 23.88 0.45
CA GLU A 515 -14.08 24.07 -0.53
C GLU A 515 -13.70 23.40 -1.85
N PHE A 516 -14.63 22.65 -2.43
CA PHE A 516 -14.45 22.00 -3.73
C PHE A 516 -15.25 22.70 -4.82
N CYS A 517 -14.72 22.66 -6.04
CA CYS A 517 -15.44 22.95 -7.28
C CYS A 517 -15.39 21.76 -8.24
N GLU A 518 -16.10 21.86 -9.37
CA GLU A 518 -16.13 20.78 -10.38
C GLU A 518 -14.74 20.44 -10.93
N ASP A 519 -13.80 21.39 -10.96
CA ASP A 519 -12.43 21.16 -11.43
C ASP A 519 -11.60 20.27 -10.48
N ASP A 520 -12.04 20.09 -9.24
CA ASP A 520 -11.39 19.15 -8.29
C ASP A 520 -11.78 17.69 -8.57
N ILE A 521 -12.87 17.45 -9.30
CA ILE A 521 -13.32 16.12 -9.67
C ILE A 521 -12.39 15.56 -10.74
N LYS A 522 -11.80 14.41 -10.42
CA LYS A 522 -10.95 13.65 -11.33
C LYS A 522 -11.75 12.54 -11.97
N GLU A 523 -11.28 12.10 -13.13
CA GLU A 523 -11.81 10.94 -13.83
C GLU A 523 -10.69 9.92 -14.04
N THR A 524 -11.00 8.63 -13.96
CA THR A 524 -10.06 7.55 -14.24
C THR A 524 -10.48 6.78 -15.47
N GLU A 525 -9.53 6.52 -16.37
CA GLU A 525 -9.73 5.63 -17.52
C GLU A 525 -9.63 4.14 -17.14
N ILE A 526 -9.31 3.81 -15.88
CA ILE A 526 -9.20 2.42 -15.42
C ILE A 526 -10.61 1.87 -15.20
N THR A 527 -10.93 0.75 -15.85
CA THR A 527 -12.22 0.06 -15.65
C THR A 527 -12.03 -1.22 -14.84
N SER A 528 -13.14 -1.81 -14.35
CA SER A 528 -13.06 -3.07 -13.61
C SER A 528 -12.54 -4.25 -14.47
N ARG A 529 -12.64 -4.13 -15.82
CA ARG A 529 -12.05 -5.05 -16.81
C ARG A 529 -10.53 -5.11 -16.75
N ASP A 530 -9.89 -3.96 -16.54
CA ASP A 530 -8.43 -3.83 -16.59
C ASP A 530 -7.74 -4.53 -15.41
N ILE A 531 -8.47 -4.70 -14.31
CA ILE A 531 -7.97 -5.25 -13.03
C ILE A 531 -8.53 -6.65 -12.71
N ASP A 532 -9.32 -7.25 -13.59
CA ASP A 532 -9.88 -8.58 -13.39
C ASP A 532 -8.80 -9.69 -13.47
N ARG A 533 -8.92 -10.72 -12.63
CA ARG A 533 -8.01 -11.89 -12.63
C ARG A 533 -8.33 -12.90 -13.73
N LYS A 534 -9.50 -12.79 -14.38
CA LYS A 534 -10.04 -13.74 -15.34
C LYS A 534 -10.08 -15.15 -14.74
N GLN A 535 -9.87 -16.17 -15.57
CA GLN A 535 -9.84 -17.57 -15.15
C GLN A 535 -8.49 -18.02 -14.57
N TYR A 536 -7.54 -17.10 -14.37
CA TYR A 536 -6.23 -17.46 -13.85
C TYR A 536 -6.29 -17.69 -12.33
N PRO A 537 -5.56 -18.68 -11.80
CA PRO A 537 -5.48 -18.89 -10.36
C PRO A 537 -4.73 -17.75 -9.65
N HIS A 538 -3.83 -17.07 -10.37
CA HIS A 538 -2.98 -16.00 -9.84
C HIS A 538 -2.81 -14.86 -10.83
N TYR A 539 -2.77 -13.61 -10.36
CA TYR A 539 -2.45 -12.43 -11.17
C TYR A 539 -1.05 -12.56 -11.80
N PHE A 540 -0.07 -13.08 -11.06
CA PHE A 540 1.28 -13.27 -11.57
C PHE A 540 1.31 -14.12 -12.86
N LEU A 541 0.55 -15.22 -12.90
CA LEU A 541 0.47 -16.08 -14.09
C LEU A 541 -0.32 -15.41 -15.23
N LYS A 542 -1.42 -14.71 -14.91
CA LYS A 542 -2.17 -13.91 -15.88
C LYS A 542 -1.25 -12.92 -16.59
N GLU A 543 -0.48 -12.16 -15.82
CA GLU A 543 0.32 -11.05 -16.34
C GLU A 543 1.55 -11.53 -17.11
N ILE A 544 2.17 -12.65 -16.72
CA ILE A 544 3.15 -13.35 -17.58
C ILE A 544 2.51 -13.74 -18.91
N SER A 545 1.32 -14.31 -18.87
CA SER A 545 0.61 -14.77 -20.08
C SER A 545 0.18 -13.60 -20.98
N GLU A 546 -0.12 -12.44 -20.39
CA GLU A 546 -0.48 -11.20 -21.10
C GLU A 546 0.75 -10.40 -21.58
N SER A 547 1.95 -10.72 -21.13
CA SER A 547 3.19 -10.00 -21.45
C SER A 547 3.47 -9.83 -22.96
N PRO A 548 3.24 -10.83 -23.84
CA PRO A 548 3.41 -10.63 -25.28
C PRO A 548 2.49 -9.55 -25.85
N ARG A 549 1.23 -9.51 -25.39
CA ARG A 549 0.25 -8.49 -25.80
C ARG A 549 0.64 -7.11 -25.26
N SER A 550 1.12 -7.03 -24.03
CA SER A 550 1.62 -5.76 -23.46
C SER A 550 2.81 -5.21 -24.25
N VAL A 551 3.73 -6.08 -24.68
CA VAL A 551 4.85 -5.72 -25.56
C VAL A 551 4.37 -5.28 -26.93
N GLU A 552 3.43 -6.02 -27.54
CA GLU A 552 2.79 -5.66 -28.81
C GLU A 552 2.17 -4.26 -28.75
N GLN A 553 1.34 -3.99 -27.73
CA GLN A 553 0.73 -2.68 -27.49
C GLN A 553 1.74 -1.56 -27.19
N THR A 554 2.93 -1.91 -26.69
CA THR A 554 4.03 -0.95 -26.51
C THR A 554 4.70 -0.59 -27.83
N ILE A 555 4.64 -1.46 -28.84
CA ILE A 555 5.20 -1.22 -30.17
C ILE A 555 4.18 -0.53 -31.08
N GLU A 556 2.90 -0.92 -30.97
CA GLU A 556 1.78 -0.37 -31.73
C GLU A 556 1.77 1.17 -31.71
N GLY A 557 1.53 1.78 -32.88
CA GLY A 557 1.45 3.24 -33.04
C GLY A 557 2.76 4.02 -32.91
N ARG A 558 3.86 3.38 -32.46
CA ARG A 558 5.14 4.06 -32.17
C ARG A 558 6.24 3.80 -33.20
N VAL A 559 6.08 2.79 -34.04
CA VAL A 559 6.99 2.49 -35.16
C VAL A 559 6.21 2.22 -36.44
N ALA A 560 6.71 2.69 -37.57
CA ALA A 560 6.13 2.45 -38.89
C ALA A 560 7.22 2.38 -39.97
N ILE A 561 6.86 1.82 -41.13
CA ILE A 561 7.72 1.79 -42.31
C ILE A 561 6.98 2.49 -43.44
N GLU A 562 7.58 3.56 -43.96
CA GLU A 562 7.05 4.30 -45.10
C GLU A 562 7.73 3.85 -46.39
N GLU A 563 6.94 3.52 -47.41
CA GLU A 563 7.47 3.20 -48.75
C GLU A 563 7.33 4.40 -49.69
N LYS A 564 8.46 4.92 -50.17
CA LYS A 564 8.53 6.01 -51.14
C LYS A 564 9.46 5.64 -52.29
N GLY A 565 8.92 5.57 -53.51
CA GLY A 565 9.70 5.30 -54.72
C GLY A 565 10.43 3.94 -54.71
N GLY A 566 9.87 2.92 -54.06
CA GLY A 566 10.48 1.59 -53.92
C GLY A 566 11.57 1.48 -52.86
N LYS A 567 11.78 2.52 -52.04
CA LYS A 567 12.66 2.48 -50.86
C LYS A 567 11.82 2.53 -49.58
N ARG A 568 12.25 1.76 -48.58
CA ARG A 568 11.65 1.69 -47.23
C ARG A 568 12.37 2.69 -46.33
N TYR A 569 11.61 3.47 -45.56
CA TYR A 569 12.13 4.43 -44.59
C TYR A 569 11.51 4.16 -43.21
N PRO A 570 12.32 4.04 -42.15
CA PRO A 570 11.81 3.82 -40.81
C PRO A 570 11.27 5.11 -40.19
N GLN A 571 10.11 5.01 -39.54
CA GLN A 571 9.49 6.10 -38.80
C GLN A 571 9.38 5.70 -37.32
N ILE A 572 9.98 6.49 -36.42
CA ILE A 572 9.79 6.36 -34.97
C ILE A 572 8.87 7.50 -34.53
N LEU A 573 7.64 7.14 -34.17
CA LEU A 573 6.53 8.05 -33.91
C LEU A 573 6.44 8.34 -32.41
N LEU A 574 7.34 9.20 -31.93
CA LEU A 574 7.29 9.78 -30.58
C LEU A 574 7.11 11.29 -30.71
N ASP A 575 5.96 11.79 -30.26
CA ASP A 575 5.57 13.19 -30.38
C ASP A 575 6.19 14.10 -29.30
N THR A 576 5.73 15.35 -29.22
CA THR A 576 6.21 16.33 -28.25
C THR A 576 5.82 16.05 -26.80
N SER A 577 4.84 15.17 -26.55
CA SER A 577 4.48 14.72 -25.20
C SER A 577 5.52 13.76 -24.63
N VAL A 578 6.22 13.02 -25.51
CA VAL A 578 7.31 12.12 -25.15
C VAL A 578 8.66 12.83 -25.23
N ILE A 579 8.93 13.54 -26.33
CA ILE A 579 10.19 14.27 -26.54
C ILE A 579 9.87 15.77 -26.69
N PRO A 580 9.91 16.54 -25.59
CA PRO A 580 9.63 17.97 -25.63
C PRO A 580 10.61 18.71 -26.55
N ALA A 581 10.14 19.81 -27.16
CA ALA A 581 10.93 20.61 -28.11
C ALA A 581 12.29 21.06 -27.54
N ARG A 582 12.36 21.34 -26.22
CA ARG A 582 13.61 21.66 -25.52
C ARG A 582 14.62 20.51 -25.59
N LEU A 583 14.18 19.28 -25.32
CA LEU A 583 15.02 18.09 -25.35
C LEU A 583 15.46 17.76 -26.79
N GLU A 584 14.53 17.81 -27.74
CA GLU A 584 14.86 17.58 -29.16
C GLU A 584 15.93 18.56 -29.65
N SER A 585 15.75 19.85 -29.35
CA SER A 585 16.73 20.90 -29.70
C SER A 585 18.10 20.63 -29.06
N ALA A 586 18.13 20.25 -27.78
CA ALA A 586 19.38 19.96 -27.07
C ALA A 586 20.11 18.74 -27.64
N LEU A 587 19.39 17.69 -28.05
CA LEU A 587 19.96 16.49 -28.69
C LEU A 587 20.55 16.82 -30.07
N ARG A 588 19.80 17.53 -30.92
CA ARG A 588 20.26 17.91 -32.27
C ARG A 588 21.48 18.85 -32.24
N GLN A 589 21.60 19.64 -31.18
CA GLN A 589 22.74 20.55 -30.97
C GLN A 589 23.89 19.91 -30.17
N ASN A 590 23.82 18.61 -29.87
CA ASN A 590 24.84 17.87 -29.12
C ASN A 590 25.16 18.49 -27.74
N ARG A 591 24.13 19.05 -27.08
CA ARG A 591 24.20 19.61 -25.72
C ARG A 591 23.98 18.56 -24.64
N ILE A 592 23.20 17.52 -24.92
CA ILE A 592 23.06 16.37 -24.01
C ILE A 592 24.28 15.47 -24.17
N ARG A 593 25.01 15.23 -23.07
CA ARG A 593 26.21 14.40 -23.00
C ARG A 593 26.05 13.18 -22.11
N LYS A 594 25.06 13.20 -21.22
CA LYS A 594 24.79 12.11 -20.26
C LYS A 594 23.32 11.71 -20.35
N ILE A 595 23.06 10.40 -20.41
CA ILE A 595 21.74 9.83 -20.29
C ILE A 595 21.76 8.81 -19.16
N PHE A 596 20.95 9.06 -18.14
CA PHE A 596 20.82 8.19 -16.97
C PHE A 596 19.44 7.59 -16.88
N PHE A 597 19.38 6.25 -16.88
CA PHE A 597 18.16 5.52 -16.58
C PHE A 597 18.10 5.20 -15.09
N ILE A 598 17.00 5.52 -14.43
CA ILE A 598 16.84 5.30 -12.99
C ILE A 598 15.59 4.47 -12.70
N GLY A 599 15.64 3.65 -11.65
CA GLY A 599 14.49 2.86 -11.19
C GLY A 599 14.81 2.12 -9.90
N GLN A 600 13.82 1.47 -9.30
CA GLN A 600 14.01 0.60 -8.13
C GLN A 600 13.52 -0.82 -8.39
N GLY A 601 14.08 -1.80 -7.67
CA GLY A 601 13.73 -3.22 -7.85
C GLY A 601 13.87 -3.68 -9.31
N THR A 602 12.85 -4.39 -9.81
CA THR A 602 12.69 -4.81 -11.21
C THR A 602 12.78 -3.65 -12.21
N ALA A 603 12.19 -2.48 -11.92
CA ALA A 603 12.29 -1.30 -12.79
C ALA A 603 13.74 -0.79 -12.91
N GLY A 604 14.55 -0.95 -11.85
CA GLY A 604 15.98 -0.67 -11.91
C GLY A 604 16.76 -1.68 -12.77
N VAL A 605 16.30 -2.94 -12.85
CA VAL A 605 16.90 -3.95 -13.76
C VAL A 605 16.46 -3.70 -15.20
N ALA A 606 15.19 -3.33 -15.43
CA ALA A 606 14.70 -2.88 -16.73
C ALA A 606 15.48 -1.65 -17.23
N ALA A 607 15.76 -0.67 -16.36
CA ALA A 607 16.64 0.46 -16.65
C ALA A 607 18.02 0.01 -17.17
N SER A 608 18.65 -0.98 -16.53
CA SER A 608 19.90 -1.56 -17.02
C SER A 608 19.75 -2.29 -18.37
N GLY A 609 18.62 -2.96 -18.60
CA GLY A 609 18.26 -3.53 -19.90
C GLY A 609 18.17 -2.47 -21.01
N CYS A 610 17.50 -1.34 -20.74
CA CYS A 610 17.45 -0.20 -21.67
C CYS A 610 18.84 0.31 -22.00
N VAL A 611 19.74 0.41 -21.02
CA VAL A 611 21.12 0.88 -21.23
C VAL A 611 21.92 -0.05 -22.14
N VAL A 612 21.72 -1.37 -22.07
CA VAL A 612 22.35 -2.32 -23.00
C VAL A 612 21.97 -2.00 -24.45
N LEU A 613 20.70 -1.73 -24.71
CA LEU A 613 20.19 -1.37 -26.04
C LEU A 613 20.72 0.00 -26.48
N LEU A 614 20.60 1.03 -25.63
CA LEU A 614 21.03 2.38 -25.96
C LEU A 614 22.53 2.48 -26.22
N ARG A 615 23.37 1.69 -25.53
CA ARG A 615 24.81 1.64 -25.80
C ARG A 615 25.11 1.18 -27.22
N GLU A 616 24.34 0.26 -27.76
CA GLU A 616 24.47 -0.17 -29.15
C GLU A 616 23.99 0.94 -30.11
N TYR A 617 22.84 1.53 -29.83
CA TYR A 617 22.23 2.55 -30.70
C TYR A 617 22.99 3.88 -30.71
N LEU A 618 23.66 4.23 -29.62
CA LEU A 618 24.40 5.48 -29.47
C LEU A 618 25.92 5.29 -29.55
N ARG A 619 26.41 4.10 -29.95
CA ARG A 619 27.85 3.76 -29.97
C ARG A 619 28.72 4.70 -30.83
N LYS A 620 28.12 5.39 -31.81
CA LYS A 620 28.80 6.36 -32.68
C LYS A 620 28.68 7.82 -32.20
N THR A 621 28.15 8.05 -31.01
CA THR A 621 27.96 9.38 -30.41
C THR A 621 28.86 9.56 -29.19
N ASP A 622 29.03 10.80 -28.74
CA ASP A 622 29.78 11.13 -27.52
C ASP A 622 28.94 10.98 -26.23
N ILE A 623 27.73 10.46 -26.33
CA ILE A 623 26.78 10.40 -25.22
C ILE A 623 27.11 9.23 -24.31
N ARG A 624 27.30 9.52 -23.02
CA ARG A 624 27.50 8.50 -21.98
C ARG A 624 26.16 8.01 -21.47
N VAL A 625 25.97 6.69 -21.46
CA VAL A 625 24.73 6.04 -21.01
C VAL A 625 25.02 5.11 -19.83
N ALA A 626 24.28 5.31 -18.73
CA ALA A 626 24.37 4.49 -17.53
C ALA A 626 23.01 4.32 -16.84
N SER A 627 22.91 3.31 -15.98
CA SER A 627 21.72 3.06 -15.15
C SER A 627 22.09 3.07 -13.68
N PHE A 628 21.20 3.58 -12.83
CA PHE A 628 21.37 3.60 -11.39
C PHE A 628 20.09 3.20 -10.67
N LYS A 629 20.24 2.66 -9.45
CA LYS A 629 19.12 2.64 -8.51
C LYS A 629 18.75 4.08 -8.16
N ALA A 630 17.46 4.41 -8.10
CA ALA A 630 17.02 5.79 -7.91
C ALA A 630 17.59 6.44 -6.64
N SER A 631 17.65 5.67 -5.54
CA SER A 631 18.27 6.09 -4.27
C SER A 631 19.77 6.37 -4.38
N GLU A 632 20.50 5.57 -5.14
CA GLU A 632 21.93 5.75 -5.36
C GLU A 632 22.20 6.96 -6.25
N PHE A 633 21.36 7.15 -7.27
CA PHE A 633 21.43 8.30 -8.15
C PHE A 633 21.24 9.61 -7.38
N SER A 634 20.16 9.71 -6.62
CA SER A 634 19.84 10.92 -5.86
C SER A 634 20.82 11.19 -4.73
N GLY A 635 21.35 10.13 -4.11
CA GLY A 635 22.31 10.22 -3.01
C GLY A 635 23.73 10.59 -3.42
N PHE A 636 24.21 10.14 -4.59
CA PHE A 636 25.64 10.16 -4.90
C PHE A 636 26.01 10.64 -6.30
N MET A 637 25.09 10.62 -7.26
CA MET A 637 25.42 10.88 -8.67
C MET A 637 25.02 12.28 -9.16
N LEU A 638 24.12 12.97 -8.45
CA LEU A 638 23.66 14.30 -8.86
C LEU A 638 24.72 15.38 -8.59
N GLU A 639 25.19 16.01 -9.67
CA GLU A 639 26.08 17.18 -9.65
C GLU A 639 25.29 18.47 -9.35
N ASN A 640 25.93 19.57 -8.97
CA ASN A 640 25.23 20.84 -8.64
C ASN A 640 24.39 21.42 -9.80
N THR A 641 24.83 21.21 -11.04
CA THR A 641 24.11 21.58 -12.27
C THR A 641 24.15 20.39 -13.23
N SER A 642 23.06 20.13 -13.95
CA SER A 642 22.91 18.94 -14.81
C SER A 642 22.19 19.28 -16.12
N ASP A 643 22.45 20.45 -16.69
CA ASP A 643 21.84 20.93 -17.94
C ASP A 643 22.26 20.14 -19.20
N ASP A 644 23.39 19.42 -19.14
CA ASP A 644 23.87 18.48 -20.16
C ASP A 644 23.31 17.05 -20.00
N THR A 645 22.38 16.85 -19.07
CA THR A 645 21.93 15.52 -18.64
C THR A 645 20.45 15.29 -18.94
N LEU A 646 20.15 14.11 -19.48
CA LEU A 646 18.80 13.54 -19.55
C LEU A 646 18.67 12.43 -18.50
N VAL A 647 17.64 12.52 -17.65
CA VAL A 647 17.28 11.48 -16.68
C VAL A 647 15.97 10.83 -17.12
N VAL A 648 15.97 9.51 -17.29
CA VAL A 648 14.81 8.71 -17.67
C VAL A 648 14.42 7.81 -16.50
N ALA A 649 13.30 8.11 -15.85
CA ALA A 649 12.75 7.27 -14.79
C ALA A 649 11.99 6.08 -15.37
N ILE A 650 12.30 4.87 -14.91
CA ILE A 650 11.53 3.66 -15.16
C ILE A 650 10.73 3.34 -13.90
N THR A 651 9.41 3.26 -14.03
CA THR A 651 8.52 2.92 -12.91
C THR A 651 7.23 2.28 -13.40
N GLN A 652 6.74 1.24 -12.71
CA GLN A 652 5.46 0.62 -13.05
C GLN A 652 4.28 1.42 -12.49
N SER A 653 4.32 1.74 -11.19
CA SER A 653 3.20 2.40 -10.49
C SER A 653 3.18 3.92 -10.68
N GLY A 654 4.34 4.54 -10.97
CA GLY A 654 4.53 5.98 -10.99
C GLY A 654 4.43 6.67 -9.62
N THR A 655 4.28 5.92 -8.53
CA THR A 655 4.17 6.42 -7.14
C THR A 655 5.38 6.08 -6.29
N THR A 656 6.40 5.40 -6.84
CA THR A 656 7.61 4.99 -6.10
C THR A 656 8.33 6.22 -5.53
N THR A 657 8.37 6.35 -4.20
CA THR A 657 8.86 7.55 -3.51
C THR A 657 10.30 7.90 -3.88
N ASP A 658 11.22 6.95 -3.84
CA ASP A 658 12.63 7.18 -4.19
C ASP A 658 12.80 7.68 -5.63
N THR A 659 12.05 7.11 -6.58
CA THR A 659 12.10 7.50 -7.99
C THR A 659 11.53 8.90 -8.20
N ASN A 660 10.39 9.21 -7.58
CA ASN A 660 9.79 10.53 -7.63
C ASN A 660 10.72 11.60 -7.03
N CYS A 661 11.31 11.32 -5.86
CA CYS A 661 12.27 12.21 -5.21
C CYS A 661 13.52 12.43 -6.07
N ALA A 662 14.06 11.37 -6.69
CA ALA A 662 15.20 11.48 -7.59
C ALA A 662 14.92 12.36 -8.81
N ILE A 663 13.70 12.30 -9.37
CA ILE A 663 13.27 13.17 -10.47
C ILE A 663 13.13 14.62 -10.02
N ASP A 664 12.47 14.88 -8.90
CA ASP A 664 12.33 16.24 -8.36
C ASP A 664 13.73 16.88 -8.16
N MET A 665 14.65 16.14 -7.54
CA MET A 665 16.04 16.56 -7.33
C MET A 665 16.83 16.75 -8.63
N ALA A 666 16.56 15.97 -9.69
CA ALA A 666 17.22 16.13 -10.98
C ALA A 666 16.71 17.39 -11.70
N LYS A 667 15.40 17.62 -11.63
CA LYS A 667 14.73 18.77 -12.25
C LYS A 667 15.14 20.08 -11.61
N GLU A 668 15.25 20.12 -10.27
CA GLU A 668 15.81 21.25 -9.52
C GLU A 668 17.22 21.66 -9.99
N ARG A 669 17.97 20.70 -10.54
CA ARG A 669 19.33 20.90 -11.07
C ARG A 669 19.39 21.08 -12.59
N ALA A 670 18.26 21.43 -13.19
CA ALA A 670 18.08 21.75 -14.61
C ALA A 670 18.25 20.58 -15.61
N ALA A 671 18.30 19.34 -15.14
CA ALA A 671 18.28 18.16 -16.02
C ALA A 671 16.98 18.08 -16.81
N CYS A 672 17.06 17.55 -18.04
CA CYS A 672 15.85 17.14 -18.76
C CYS A 672 15.35 15.82 -18.16
N THR A 673 14.04 15.69 -17.97
CA THR A 673 13.45 14.53 -17.28
C THR A 673 12.39 13.86 -18.13
N LEU A 674 12.45 12.53 -18.24
CA LEU A 674 11.44 11.70 -18.88
C LEU A 674 11.00 10.57 -17.94
N ALA A 675 9.82 10.00 -18.14
CA ALA A 675 9.40 8.76 -17.50
C ALA A 675 8.94 7.72 -18.54
N ILE A 676 9.34 6.47 -18.35
CA ILE A 676 8.69 5.29 -18.92
C ILE A 676 7.83 4.69 -17.82
N VAL A 677 6.50 4.75 -18.00
CA VAL A 677 5.53 4.40 -16.96
C VAL A 677 4.35 3.64 -17.50
N ASN A 678 3.81 2.71 -16.71
CA ASN A 678 2.68 1.88 -17.12
C ASN A 678 1.32 2.48 -16.73
N ARG A 679 1.26 3.20 -15.60
CA ARG A 679 0.01 3.74 -15.06
C ARG A 679 -0.16 5.21 -15.44
N ARG A 680 -1.24 5.52 -16.18
CA ARG A 680 -1.73 6.89 -16.39
C ARG A 680 -2.08 7.58 -15.07
N ASP A 681 -1.94 8.90 -15.04
CA ASP A 681 -2.30 9.76 -13.88
C ASP A 681 -1.60 9.40 -12.57
N SER A 682 -0.43 8.80 -12.66
CA SER A 682 0.43 8.52 -11.51
C SER A 682 1.29 9.73 -11.17
N ASP A 683 1.74 9.87 -9.92
CA ASP A 683 2.40 11.10 -9.48
C ASP A 683 3.61 11.50 -10.35
N ILE A 684 4.37 10.53 -10.87
CA ILE A 684 5.52 10.77 -11.74
C ILE A 684 5.15 11.49 -13.05
N THR A 685 3.95 11.26 -13.60
CA THR A 685 3.54 11.82 -14.91
C THR A 685 3.39 13.34 -14.85
N PHE A 686 3.14 13.88 -13.66
CA PHE A 686 3.04 15.32 -13.42
C PHE A 686 4.39 15.97 -13.06
N LYS A 687 5.43 15.16 -12.82
CA LYS A 687 6.75 15.63 -12.34
C LYS A 687 7.80 15.73 -13.45
N VAL A 688 7.73 14.89 -14.48
CA VAL A 688 8.70 14.86 -15.59
C VAL A 688 8.35 15.82 -16.72
N ASP A 689 9.29 16.08 -17.63
CA ASP A 689 9.07 16.95 -18.81
C ASP A 689 8.40 16.20 -19.97
N GLY A 690 8.54 14.87 -20.05
CA GLY A 690 7.88 14.03 -21.05
C GLY A 690 7.64 12.60 -20.57
N VAL A 691 6.60 11.95 -21.11
CA VAL A 691 6.12 10.66 -20.61
C VAL A 691 5.94 9.68 -21.77
N LEU A 692 6.57 8.51 -21.68
CA LEU A 692 6.36 7.38 -22.58
C LEU A 692 5.59 6.29 -21.84
N TYR A 693 4.32 6.10 -22.18
CA TYR A 693 3.53 5.02 -21.62
C TYR A 693 3.92 3.66 -22.21
N THR A 694 4.03 2.64 -21.37
CA THR A 694 4.04 1.24 -21.81
C THR A 694 2.61 0.75 -22.08
N SER A 695 2.46 -0.19 -23.02
CA SER A 695 1.16 -0.69 -23.49
C SER A 695 0.21 0.47 -23.87
N SER A 696 -1.07 0.41 -23.49
CA SER A 696 -2.06 1.49 -23.63
C SER A 696 -2.04 2.51 -22.48
N GLY A 697 -1.25 2.28 -21.42
CA GLY A 697 -1.32 3.02 -20.15
C GLY A 697 -2.49 2.61 -19.22
N ARG A 698 -3.38 1.73 -19.69
CA ARG A 698 -4.49 1.11 -18.92
C ARG A 698 -4.20 -0.33 -18.49
N ASP A 699 -3.08 -0.90 -18.93
CA ASP A 699 -2.70 -2.30 -18.69
C ASP A 699 -2.18 -2.53 -17.26
N ILE A 700 -3.06 -2.39 -16.26
CA ILE A 700 -2.71 -2.42 -14.83
C ILE A 700 -2.08 -3.75 -14.42
N GLU A 701 -1.00 -3.67 -13.65
CA GLU A 701 -0.32 -4.81 -13.05
C GLU A 701 -0.74 -4.92 -11.58
N MET A 702 -1.55 -5.92 -11.26
CA MET A 702 -2.11 -6.20 -9.93
C MET A 702 -1.21 -7.12 -9.12
N SER A 703 -0.46 -8.02 -9.77
CA SER A 703 0.52 -8.87 -9.09
C SER A 703 1.53 -8.05 -8.32
N VAL A 704 1.89 -8.49 -7.12
CA VAL A 704 2.94 -7.84 -6.34
C VAL A 704 4.30 -7.96 -7.03
N ALA A 705 4.68 -9.14 -7.51
CA ALA A 705 5.89 -9.29 -8.32
C ALA A 705 5.62 -8.83 -9.76
N SER A 706 6.40 -7.86 -10.24
CA SER A 706 6.28 -7.32 -11.62
C SER A 706 6.78 -8.31 -12.68
N THR A 707 6.09 -8.36 -13.81
CA THR A 707 6.21 -9.26 -14.95
C THR A 707 6.07 -8.49 -16.27
N LYS A 708 4.84 -8.25 -16.78
CA LYS A 708 4.59 -7.58 -18.07
C LYS A 708 5.21 -6.20 -18.18
N ALA A 709 5.23 -5.45 -17.07
CA ALA A 709 5.83 -4.12 -17.07
C ALA A 709 7.33 -4.16 -17.35
N TYR A 710 8.07 -5.19 -16.88
CA TYR A 710 9.51 -5.31 -17.14
C TYR A 710 9.81 -5.43 -18.65
N TYR A 711 9.09 -6.31 -19.35
CA TYR A 711 9.32 -6.52 -20.79
C TYR A 711 8.94 -5.28 -21.60
N SER A 712 7.77 -4.71 -21.31
CA SER A 712 7.28 -3.50 -21.98
C SER A 712 8.18 -2.30 -21.70
N GLN A 713 8.78 -2.17 -20.51
CA GLN A 713 9.74 -1.11 -20.20
C GLN A 713 11.03 -1.23 -21.02
N ILE A 714 11.57 -2.43 -21.20
CA ILE A 714 12.75 -2.65 -22.05
C ILE A 714 12.44 -2.29 -23.51
N VAL A 715 11.27 -2.70 -24.01
CA VAL A 715 10.83 -2.41 -25.38
C VAL A 715 10.56 -0.92 -25.59
N ALA A 716 9.91 -0.24 -24.65
CA ALA A 716 9.74 1.21 -24.67
C ALA A 716 11.11 1.94 -24.64
N GLY A 717 12.05 1.45 -23.83
CA GLY A 717 13.43 1.94 -23.82
C GLY A 717 14.14 1.76 -25.16
N SER A 718 13.88 0.65 -25.85
CA SER A 718 14.37 0.39 -27.21
C SER A 718 13.87 1.43 -28.21
N ILE A 719 12.55 1.68 -28.22
CA ILE A 719 11.90 2.65 -29.12
C ILE A 719 12.42 4.07 -28.84
N LEU A 720 12.50 4.44 -27.56
CA LEU A 720 13.10 5.71 -27.14
C LEU A 720 14.56 5.81 -27.62
N GLY A 721 15.36 4.77 -27.43
CA GLY A 721 16.74 4.70 -27.87
C GLY A 721 16.91 4.88 -29.38
N LEU A 722 16.07 4.24 -30.19
CA LEU A 722 16.05 4.42 -31.65
C LEU A 722 15.72 5.88 -32.03
N ARG A 723 14.74 6.50 -31.35
CA ARG A 723 14.41 7.92 -31.59
C ARG A 723 15.57 8.85 -31.24
N LEU A 724 16.23 8.61 -30.10
CA LEU A 724 17.41 9.39 -29.69
C LEU A 724 18.57 9.22 -30.69
N ALA A 725 18.79 8.01 -31.19
CA ALA A 725 19.82 7.71 -32.19
C ALA A 725 19.51 8.35 -33.55
N GLN A 726 18.24 8.40 -33.96
CA GLN A 726 17.80 9.17 -35.14
C GLN A 726 18.07 10.68 -34.97
N LEU A 727 17.76 11.26 -33.82
CA LEU A 727 17.96 12.69 -33.56
C LEU A 727 19.44 13.10 -33.51
N THR A 728 20.32 12.17 -33.12
CA THR A 728 21.77 12.38 -33.00
C THR A 728 22.55 11.93 -34.23
N GLY A 729 21.92 11.25 -35.20
CA GLY A 729 22.56 10.77 -36.43
C GLY A 729 23.51 9.58 -36.23
N GLY A 730 23.34 8.81 -35.14
CA GLY A 730 24.28 7.75 -34.74
C GLY A 730 24.15 6.42 -35.50
N ILE A 731 23.03 6.18 -36.18
CA ILE A 731 22.70 4.90 -36.84
C ILE A 731 22.10 5.12 -38.23
N THR A 732 22.13 4.08 -39.07
CA THR A 732 21.58 4.11 -40.44
C THR A 732 20.12 3.68 -40.46
N ASP A 733 19.36 4.14 -41.46
CA ASP A 733 17.98 3.73 -41.68
C ASP A 733 17.85 2.20 -41.82
N ASP A 734 18.78 1.54 -42.52
CA ASP A 734 18.79 0.06 -42.66
C ASP A 734 18.89 -0.65 -41.30
N PHE A 735 19.68 -0.11 -40.37
CA PHE A 735 19.79 -0.68 -39.04
C PHE A 735 18.48 -0.52 -38.26
N ILE A 736 17.88 0.68 -38.32
CA ILE A 736 16.58 0.94 -37.67
C ILE A 736 15.49 0.05 -38.25
N LEU A 737 15.45 -0.15 -39.57
CA LEU A 737 14.51 -1.07 -40.23
C LEU A 737 14.66 -2.50 -39.68
N SER A 738 15.89 -3.00 -39.55
CA SER A 738 16.11 -4.33 -38.97
C SER A 738 15.66 -4.42 -37.50
N GLU A 739 15.89 -3.36 -36.71
CA GLU A 739 15.47 -3.34 -35.30
C GLU A 739 13.94 -3.28 -35.17
N ILE A 740 13.24 -2.54 -36.05
CA ILE A 740 11.76 -2.55 -36.10
C ILE A 740 11.24 -3.97 -36.41
N GLU A 741 11.86 -4.66 -37.37
CA GLU A 741 11.49 -6.05 -37.69
C GLU A 741 11.74 -7.00 -36.51
N HIS A 742 12.84 -6.84 -35.77
CA HIS A 742 13.07 -7.58 -34.53
C HIS A 742 12.01 -7.27 -33.46
N LEU A 743 11.67 -6.00 -33.23
CA LEU A 743 10.64 -5.60 -32.27
C LEU A 743 9.29 -6.26 -32.59
N TRP A 744 8.84 -6.24 -33.86
CA TRP A 744 7.60 -6.90 -34.27
C TRP A 744 7.60 -8.42 -34.08
N ASN A 745 8.77 -9.07 -34.15
CA ASN A 745 8.90 -10.51 -33.93
C ASN A 745 8.94 -10.90 -32.44
N LEU A 746 9.25 -9.98 -31.52
CA LEU A 746 9.36 -10.28 -30.09
C LEU A 746 8.06 -10.86 -29.48
N PRO A 747 6.86 -10.29 -29.69
CA PRO A 747 5.62 -10.89 -29.18
C PRO A 747 5.42 -12.34 -29.64
N LEU A 748 5.74 -12.65 -30.91
CA LEU A 748 5.62 -14.01 -31.45
C LEU A 748 6.61 -14.97 -30.78
N ALA A 749 7.85 -14.54 -30.57
CA ALA A 749 8.85 -15.33 -29.84
C ALA A 749 8.43 -15.56 -28.37
N MET A 750 7.88 -14.54 -27.70
CA MET A 750 7.37 -14.69 -26.32
C MET A 750 6.21 -15.69 -26.25
N LYS A 751 5.29 -15.67 -27.22
CA LYS A 751 4.17 -16.63 -27.30
C LYS A 751 4.68 -18.08 -27.40
N LYS A 752 5.71 -18.34 -28.21
CA LYS A 752 6.34 -19.68 -28.29
C LYS A 752 6.95 -20.16 -26.97
N VAL A 753 7.54 -19.26 -26.17
CA VAL A 753 8.03 -19.62 -24.82
C VAL A 753 6.86 -19.98 -23.89
N LEU A 754 5.78 -19.20 -23.93
CA LEU A 754 4.58 -19.46 -23.13
C LEU A 754 3.88 -20.78 -23.50
N GLU A 755 3.88 -21.17 -24.78
CA GLU A 755 3.35 -22.47 -25.22
C GLU A 755 4.04 -23.65 -24.51
N ARG A 756 5.30 -23.47 -24.11
CA ARG A 756 6.12 -24.47 -23.40
C ARG A 756 6.06 -24.36 -21.89
N HIS A 757 5.12 -23.59 -21.33
CA HIS A 757 5.03 -23.36 -19.88
C HIS A 757 4.93 -24.66 -19.06
N ARG A 758 4.34 -25.73 -19.61
CA ARG A 758 4.23 -27.04 -18.94
C ARG A 758 5.60 -27.70 -18.75
N GLU A 759 6.42 -27.75 -19.80
CA GLU A 759 7.78 -28.32 -19.76
C GLU A 759 8.66 -27.55 -18.76
N ILE A 760 8.57 -26.21 -18.79
CA ILE A 760 9.28 -25.34 -17.84
C ILE A 760 8.81 -25.63 -16.41
N GLY A 761 7.50 -25.79 -16.21
CA GLY A 761 6.90 -26.08 -14.92
C GLY A 761 7.25 -27.46 -14.36
N GLU A 762 7.40 -28.48 -15.22
CA GLU A 762 7.86 -29.82 -14.82
C GLU A 762 9.29 -29.77 -14.27
N SER A 763 10.20 -29.10 -14.97
CA SER A 763 11.56 -28.85 -14.48
C SER A 763 11.57 -28.14 -13.13
N ALA A 764 10.75 -27.10 -12.96
CA ALA A 764 10.67 -26.37 -11.70
C ALA A 764 10.16 -27.25 -10.55
N LYS A 765 9.10 -28.04 -10.78
CA LYS A 765 8.54 -28.95 -9.78
C LYS A 765 9.53 -30.02 -9.34
N GLU A 766 10.31 -30.55 -10.29
CA GLU A 766 11.30 -31.59 -10.00
C GLU A 766 12.48 -31.03 -9.21
N PHE A 767 13.06 -29.92 -9.64
CA PHE A 767 14.36 -29.48 -9.13
C PHE A 767 14.31 -28.42 -8.03
N ALA A 768 13.27 -27.57 -7.96
CA ALA A 768 13.23 -26.46 -7.00
C ALA A 768 13.36 -26.94 -5.55
N VAL A 769 12.70 -28.04 -5.18
CA VAL A 769 12.69 -28.53 -3.80
C VAL A 769 13.96 -29.28 -3.39
N THR A 770 14.91 -29.51 -4.31
CA THR A 770 16.05 -30.43 -4.09
C THR A 770 17.27 -29.81 -3.41
N LYS A 771 17.46 -28.49 -3.51
CA LYS A 771 18.67 -27.80 -3.03
C LYS A 771 18.34 -26.59 -2.15
N THR A 772 19.08 -26.45 -1.06
CA THR A 772 18.95 -25.32 -0.12
C THR A 772 19.39 -23.99 -0.75
N TYR A 773 20.59 -23.97 -1.34
CA TYR A 773 21.18 -22.76 -1.93
C TYR A 773 20.92 -22.68 -3.43
N TRP A 774 20.56 -21.50 -3.90
CA TRP A 774 20.26 -21.23 -5.31
C TRP A 774 21.10 -20.07 -5.83
N ALA A 775 21.48 -20.13 -7.10
CA ALA A 775 22.20 -19.09 -7.81
C ALA A 775 21.66 -18.93 -9.23
N ILE A 776 21.61 -17.69 -9.72
CA ILE A 776 21.26 -17.39 -11.11
C ILE A 776 22.47 -16.78 -11.80
N VAL A 777 22.82 -17.28 -12.98
CA VAL A 777 24.02 -16.83 -13.69
C VAL A 777 23.71 -16.43 -15.12
N GLY A 778 24.38 -15.38 -15.58
CA GLY A 778 24.27 -14.89 -16.96
C GLY A 778 25.44 -14.00 -17.33
N SER A 779 25.92 -14.12 -18.56
CA SER A 779 27.05 -13.34 -19.09
C SER A 779 26.57 -12.30 -20.10
N GLY A 780 27.29 -11.17 -20.20
CA GLY A 780 26.93 -10.09 -21.12
C GLY A 780 25.52 -9.54 -20.84
N PRO A 781 24.66 -9.34 -21.87
CA PRO A 781 23.27 -8.91 -21.69
C PRO A 781 22.48 -9.82 -20.74
N ASN A 782 22.75 -11.13 -20.71
CA ASN A 782 22.01 -12.08 -19.88
C ASN A 782 22.28 -11.91 -18.38
N LYS A 783 23.25 -11.09 -17.96
CA LYS A 783 23.35 -10.69 -16.55
C LYS A 783 22.10 -9.94 -16.08
N ILE A 784 21.47 -9.18 -16.98
CA ILE A 784 20.19 -8.50 -16.72
C ILE A 784 19.08 -9.51 -16.41
N SER A 785 19.01 -10.62 -17.16
CA SER A 785 18.07 -11.71 -16.84
C SER A 785 18.39 -12.37 -15.52
N ALA A 786 19.66 -12.63 -15.25
CA ALA A 786 20.06 -13.23 -13.98
C ALA A 786 19.66 -12.37 -12.79
N ASP A 787 19.80 -11.05 -12.89
CA ASP A 787 19.39 -10.11 -11.85
C ASP A 787 17.88 -10.06 -11.64
N GLU A 788 17.10 -10.07 -12.73
CA GLU A 788 15.64 -10.03 -12.65
C GLU A 788 15.04 -11.35 -12.15
N ILE A 789 15.52 -12.49 -12.66
CA ILE A 789 15.09 -13.82 -12.20
C ILE A 789 15.42 -13.99 -10.73
N ARG A 790 16.61 -13.53 -10.27
CA ARG A 790 16.96 -13.53 -8.85
C ARG A 790 15.91 -12.76 -8.03
N ILE A 791 15.48 -11.57 -8.48
CA ILE A 791 14.43 -10.81 -7.78
C ILE A 791 13.15 -11.63 -7.70
N LYS A 792 12.65 -12.17 -8.82
CA LYS A 792 11.39 -12.94 -8.82
C LYS A 792 11.46 -14.18 -7.94
N LEU A 793 12.57 -14.90 -7.95
CA LEU A 793 12.72 -16.09 -7.10
C LEU A 793 12.83 -15.70 -5.62
N SER A 794 13.50 -14.60 -5.28
CA SER A 794 13.51 -14.09 -3.92
C SER A 794 12.10 -13.68 -3.45
N GLU A 795 11.34 -13.01 -4.31
CA GLU A 795 9.96 -12.57 -4.03
C GLU A 795 9.01 -13.76 -3.89
N LEU A 796 9.00 -14.69 -4.85
CA LEU A 796 8.04 -15.79 -4.89
C LEU A 796 8.42 -16.96 -4.00
N CYS A 797 9.72 -17.26 -3.86
CA CYS A 797 10.21 -18.45 -3.15
C CYS A 797 10.77 -18.15 -1.75
N TYR A 798 10.83 -16.88 -1.33
CA TYR A 798 11.42 -16.42 -0.06
C TYR A 798 12.82 -16.98 0.18
N LYS A 799 13.63 -17.00 -0.86
CA LYS A 799 15.01 -17.46 -0.83
C LYS A 799 15.97 -16.30 -0.99
N THR A 800 17.09 -16.37 -0.29
CA THR A 800 18.27 -15.60 -0.68
C THR A 800 18.91 -16.30 -1.86
N VAL A 801 18.86 -15.66 -3.02
CA VAL A 801 19.41 -16.17 -4.28
C VAL A 801 20.56 -15.25 -4.71
N SER A 802 21.73 -15.80 -5.07
CA SER A 802 22.82 -15.01 -5.65
C SER A 802 22.57 -14.75 -7.14
N SER A 803 23.15 -13.66 -7.67
CA SER A 803 23.16 -13.42 -9.11
C SER A 803 24.56 -13.04 -9.58
N ASP A 804 25.17 -13.92 -10.37
CA ASP A 804 26.59 -13.85 -10.72
C ASP A 804 26.79 -13.84 -12.25
N VAL A 805 27.98 -13.46 -12.70
CA VAL A 805 28.43 -13.78 -14.07
C VAL A 805 28.76 -15.27 -14.11
N VAL A 806 28.49 -15.95 -15.24
CA VAL A 806 28.66 -17.41 -15.33
C VAL A 806 30.05 -17.85 -14.91
N GLU A 807 31.08 -17.20 -15.47
CA GLU A 807 32.47 -17.56 -15.20
C GLU A 807 32.88 -17.31 -13.74
N ASP A 808 32.41 -16.22 -13.13
CA ASP A 808 32.75 -15.87 -11.74
C ASP A 808 32.25 -16.90 -10.73
N LYS A 809 31.21 -17.68 -11.07
CA LYS A 809 30.60 -18.63 -10.13
C LYS A 809 31.60 -19.67 -9.61
N LYS A 810 32.55 -20.10 -10.44
CA LYS A 810 33.62 -21.04 -10.04
C LYS A 810 34.64 -20.42 -9.08
N HIS A 811 34.67 -19.10 -8.97
CA HIS A 811 35.61 -18.35 -8.12
C HIS A 811 35.03 -17.91 -6.76
N ILE A 812 33.72 -18.07 -6.54
CA ILE A 812 33.03 -17.50 -5.37
C ILE A 812 32.59 -18.60 -4.39
N ASP A 813 31.60 -19.43 -4.75
CA ASP A 813 30.85 -20.26 -3.78
C ASP A 813 30.32 -21.58 -4.38
N LEU A 814 31.00 -22.12 -5.39
CA LEU A 814 30.62 -23.40 -6.02
C LEU A 814 30.54 -24.57 -5.01
N SER A 815 31.22 -24.47 -3.87
CA SER A 815 31.19 -25.44 -2.76
C SER A 815 29.84 -25.58 -2.05
N SER A 816 28.90 -24.67 -2.28
CA SER A 816 27.55 -24.73 -1.70
C SER A 816 26.63 -25.77 -2.36
N GLU A 817 27.12 -26.49 -3.38
CA GLU A 817 26.38 -27.45 -4.21
C GLU A 817 24.99 -26.94 -4.66
N PRO A 818 24.90 -25.71 -5.21
CA PRO A 818 23.63 -25.02 -5.37
C PRO A 818 22.81 -25.55 -6.56
N LEU A 819 21.52 -25.22 -6.59
CA LEU A 819 20.78 -25.16 -7.85
C LEU A 819 21.24 -23.93 -8.62
N ILE A 820 21.65 -24.09 -9.88
CA ILE A 820 22.16 -23.00 -10.71
C ILE A 820 21.27 -22.84 -11.93
N PHE A 821 20.56 -21.71 -12.03
CA PHE A 821 19.79 -21.36 -13.22
C PHE A 821 20.67 -20.51 -14.17
N ILE A 822 20.88 -20.99 -15.39
CA ILE A 822 21.88 -20.46 -16.34
C ILE A 822 21.18 -19.82 -17.53
N CYS A 823 21.34 -18.51 -17.70
CA CYS A 823 20.81 -17.74 -18.83
C CYS A 823 21.80 -17.75 -20.00
N ALA A 824 21.74 -18.76 -20.88
CA ALA A 824 22.69 -18.94 -21.98
C ALA A 824 22.14 -18.49 -23.35
N ALA A 825 20.82 -18.48 -23.54
CA ALA A 825 20.19 -18.20 -24.84
C ALA A 825 20.55 -16.80 -25.38
N GLY A 826 20.75 -16.71 -26.70
CA GLY A 826 21.10 -15.46 -27.40
C GLY A 826 22.56 -14.99 -27.25
N ASN A 827 23.41 -15.76 -26.57
CA ASN A 827 24.86 -15.52 -26.60
C ASN A 827 25.49 -16.00 -27.92
N ARG A 828 26.65 -15.42 -28.24
CA ARG A 828 27.49 -15.86 -29.36
C ARG A 828 28.04 -17.27 -29.13
N ASP A 829 28.32 -17.99 -30.22
CA ASP A 829 28.78 -19.39 -30.16
C ASP A 829 30.06 -19.60 -29.34
N ASP A 830 31.02 -18.67 -29.41
CA ASP A 830 32.24 -18.69 -28.60
C ASP A 830 31.93 -18.62 -27.10
N VAL A 831 31.04 -17.72 -26.70
CA VAL A 831 30.57 -17.59 -25.31
C VAL A 831 29.75 -18.81 -24.87
N VAL A 832 28.87 -19.34 -25.74
CA VAL A 832 28.08 -20.55 -25.43
C VAL A 832 28.99 -21.74 -25.17
N SER A 833 30.03 -21.94 -25.99
CA SER A 833 31.01 -23.00 -25.79
C SER A 833 31.70 -22.92 -24.41
N ASP A 834 31.98 -21.71 -23.91
CA ASP A 834 32.56 -21.54 -22.57
C ASP A 834 31.52 -21.80 -21.47
N ILE A 835 30.28 -21.34 -21.64
CA ILE A 835 29.18 -21.64 -20.70
C ILE A 835 28.92 -23.15 -20.61
N VAL A 836 29.04 -23.92 -21.72
CA VAL A 836 28.94 -25.38 -21.70
C VAL A 836 30.02 -26.01 -20.82
N LYS A 837 31.27 -25.52 -20.93
CA LYS A 837 32.38 -26.00 -20.07
C LYS A 837 32.12 -25.66 -18.60
N ASP A 838 31.69 -24.44 -18.30
CA ASP A 838 31.36 -24.05 -16.92
C ASP A 838 30.18 -24.87 -16.37
N THR A 839 29.17 -25.19 -17.19
CA THR A 839 28.06 -26.08 -16.81
C THR A 839 28.55 -27.49 -16.44
N ALA A 840 29.52 -28.03 -17.19
CA ALA A 840 30.15 -29.31 -16.85
C ALA A 840 30.90 -29.25 -15.52
N ILE A 841 31.59 -28.14 -15.24
CA ILE A 841 32.25 -27.89 -13.94
C ILE A 841 31.20 -27.85 -12.83
N PHE A 842 30.09 -27.13 -13.02
CA PHE A 842 29.03 -27.03 -12.02
C PHE A 842 28.47 -28.41 -11.66
N LYS A 843 28.15 -29.24 -12.66
CA LYS A 843 27.68 -30.62 -12.43
C LYS A 843 28.73 -31.47 -11.70
N ALA A 844 30.01 -31.34 -12.04
CA ALA A 844 31.08 -32.09 -11.38
C ALA A 844 31.17 -31.77 -9.87
N HIS A 845 30.79 -30.55 -9.47
CA HIS A 845 30.72 -30.09 -8.08
C HIS A 845 29.32 -30.25 -7.45
N GLN A 846 28.53 -31.23 -7.91
CA GLN A 846 27.22 -31.60 -7.34
C GLN A 846 26.16 -30.49 -7.38
N ALA A 847 26.36 -29.44 -8.18
CA ALA A 847 25.32 -28.46 -8.45
C ALA A 847 24.21 -29.08 -9.33
N VAL A 848 23.05 -28.42 -9.37
CA VAL A 848 21.92 -28.77 -10.25
C VAL A 848 21.78 -27.68 -11.31
N PRO A 849 22.40 -27.80 -12.50
CA PRO A 849 22.30 -26.78 -13.54
C PRO A 849 20.99 -26.89 -14.32
N ILE A 850 20.23 -25.80 -14.38
CA ILE A 850 19.05 -25.62 -15.22
C ILE A 850 19.40 -24.55 -16.26
N VAL A 851 19.44 -24.92 -17.53
CA VAL A 851 19.97 -24.03 -18.59
C VAL A 851 18.84 -23.53 -19.46
N VAL A 852 18.76 -22.22 -19.68
CA VAL A 852 17.97 -21.63 -20.76
C VAL A 852 18.87 -21.46 -21.98
N ALA A 853 18.56 -22.16 -23.07
CA ALA A 853 19.37 -22.18 -24.29
C ALA A 853 18.53 -21.82 -25.53
N THR A 854 19.20 -21.38 -26.59
CA THR A 854 18.52 -21.18 -27.88
C THR A 854 18.01 -22.53 -28.42
N GLU A 855 16.90 -22.53 -29.16
CA GLU A 855 16.44 -23.71 -29.89
C GLU A 855 17.57 -24.33 -30.74
N GLY A 856 17.70 -25.66 -30.69
CA GLY A 856 18.76 -26.42 -31.39
C GLY A 856 20.09 -26.54 -30.64
N GLU A 857 20.26 -25.88 -29.50
CA GLU A 857 21.50 -25.96 -28.70
C GLU A 857 21.52 -27.16 -27.74
N HIS A 858 22.04 -28.30 -28.21
CA HIS A 858 22.04 -29.57 -27.47
C HIS A 858 23.35 -29.85 -26.70
N ARG A 859 24.36 -28.96 -26.75
CA ARG A 859 25.65 -29.22 -26.07
C ARG A 859 25.53 -29.24 -24.54
N PHE A 860 24.44 -28.70 -23.99
CA PHE A 860 24.15 -28.72 -22.55
C PHE A 860 23.56 -30.05 -22.05
N ASP A 861 22.99 -30.89 -22.92
CA ASP A 861 22.19 -32.06 -22.52
C ASP A 861 22.97 -33.07 -21.66
N ALA A 862 24.29 -33.18 -21.88
CA ALA A 862 25.15 -34.05 -21.07
C ALA A 862 25.40 -33.52 -19.64
N TYR A 863 25.22 -32.22 -19.41
CA TYR A 863 25.68 -31.52 -18.20
C TYR A 863 24.58 -30.81 -17.42
N ALA A 864 23.48 -30.44 -18.06
CA ALA A 864 22.33 -29.86 -17.39
C ALA A 864 21.42 -30.95 -16.81
N HIS A 865 20.68 -30.61 -15.75
CA HIS A 865 19.56 -31.42 -15.27
C HIS A 865 18.29 -31.14 -16.08
N ALA A 866 18.14 -29.90 -16.57
CA ALA A 866 17.12 -29.54 -17.54
C ALA A 866 17.65 -28.46 -18.50
N VAL A 867 17.24 -28.55 -19.76
CA VAL A 867 17.48 -27.53 -20.78
C VAL A 867 16.14 -26.98 -21.24
N ILE A 868 15.93 -25.69 -21.06
CA ILE A 868 14.76 -24.94 -21.50
C ILE A 868 15.13 -24.23 -22.79
N HIS A 869 14.58 -24.68 -23.91
CA HIS A 869 14.83 -24.06 -25.20
C HIS A 869 13.88 -22.89 -25.45
N VAL A 870 14.43 -21.74 -25.84
CA VAL A 870 13.68 -20.54 -26.25
C VAL A 870 14.03 -20.16 -27.69
N PRO A 871 13.12 -19.49 -28.43
CA PRO A 871 13.35 -19.13 -29.82
C PRO A 871 14.60 -18.28 -30.03
N GLU A 872 15.22 -18.43 -31.20
CA GLU A 872 16.35 -17.59 -31.61
C GLU A 872 15.91 -16.14 -31.81
N ILE A 873 16.63 -15.22 -31.15
CA ILE A 873 16.47 -13.77 -31.28
C ILE A 873 17.83 -13.10 -31.23
N GLU A 874 17.91 -11.86 -31.72
CA GLU A 874 19.13 -11.06 -31.65
C GLU A 874 19.61 -10.90 -30.19
N GLY A 875 20.91 -11.11 -29.95
CA GLY A 875 21.47 -11.25 -28.60
C GLY A 875 21.23 -10.05 -27.66
N ARG A 876 21.01 -8.85 -28.21
CA ARG A 876 20.67 -7.66 -27.41
C ARG A 876 19.26 -7.72 -26.79
N PHE A 877 18.34 -8.49 -27.38
CA PHE A 877 16.99 -8.75 -26.85
C PHE A 877 16.88 -10.07 -26.07
N ALA A 878 17.95 -10.88 -26.05
CA ALA A 878 18.04 -12.12 -25.28
C ALA A 878 17.54 -12.00 -23.83
N PRO A 879 17.69 -10.86 -23.13
CA PRO A 879 17.18 -10.74 -21.77
C PRO A 879 15.67 -10.95 -21.64
N ILE A 880 14.88 -10.63 -22.66
CA ILE A 880 13.42 -10.80 -22.66
C ILE A 880 13.08 -12.30 -22.59
N MET A 881 13.68 -13.14 -23.43
CA MET A 881 13.36 -14.57 -23.49
C MET A 881 13.87 -15.34 -22.27
N ASN A 882 15.13 -15.09 -21.87
CA ASN A 882 15.71 -15.75 -20.70
C ASN A 882 14.90 -15.43 -19.43
N THR A 883 14.52 -14.16 -19.25
CA THR A 883 13.70 -13.73 -18.11
C THR A 883 12.30 -14.33 -18.17
N LEU A 884 11.66 -14.41 -19.34
CA LEU A 884 10.34 -15.04 -19.49
C LEU A 884 10.34 -16.51 -19.08
N ALA A 885 11.33 -17.28 -19.54
CA ALA A 885 11.50 -18.65 -19.09
C ALA A 885 11.72 -18.74 -17.56
N GLY A 886 12.55 -17.86 -17.01
CA GLY A 886 12.81 -17.81 -15.57
C GLY A 886 11.62 -17.36 -14.72
N HIS A 887 10.78 -16.46 -15.21
CA HIS A 887 9.53 -16.04 -14.56
C HIS A 887 8.53 -17.20 -14.47
N ILE A 888 8.34 -17.94 -15.57
CA ILE A 888 7.50 -19.15 -15.60
C ILE A 888 8.06 -20.22 -14.66
N TRP A 889 9.37 -20.47 -14.72
CA TRP A 889 10.03 -21.44 -13.85
C TRP A 889 9.87 -21.05 -12.38
N GLY A 890 10.06 -19.77 -12.04
CA GLY A 890 9.91 -19.26 -10.69
C GLY A 890 8.50 -19.37 -10.13
N TYR A 891 7.49 -19.15 -10.96
CA TYR A 891 6.09 -19.38 -10.57
C TYR A 891 5.86 -20.84 -10.17
N TYR A 892 6.28 -21.80 -11.00
CA TYR A 892 6.12 -23.22 -10.69
C TYR A 892 7.02 -23.70 -9.55
N ALA A 893 8.20 -23.11 -9.37
CA ALA A 893 9.08 -23.38 -8.24
C ALA A 893 8.40 -22.97 -6.92
N ALA A 894 7.78 -21.79 -6.88
CA ALA A 894 7.04 -21.32 -5.71
C ALA A 894 5.82 -22.21 -5.42
N LEU A 895 5.09 -22.64 -6.46
CA LEU A 895 3.99 -23.61 -6.30
C LEU A 895 4.47 -24.96 -5.73
N ALA A 896 5.59 -25.48 -6.22
CA ALA A 896 6.16 -26.73 -5.73
C ALA A 896 6.55 -26.63 -4.25
N ILE A 897 7.14 -25.51 -3.82
CA ILE A 897 7.45 -25.25 -2.42
C ILE A 897 6.16 -25.10 -1.59
N ASN A 898 5.15 -24.40 -2.11
CA ASN A 898 3.86 -24.23 -1.43
C ASN A 898 3.14 -25.56 -1.22
N GLU A 899 3.20 -26.47 -2.20
CA GLU A 899 2.59 -27.80 -2.12
C GLU A 899 3.18 -28.62 -0.97
N GLU A 900 4.49 -28.50 -0.70
CA GLU A 900 5.11 -29.13 0.46
C GLU A 900 4.58 -28.60 1.80
N SER A 901 4.20 -27.31 1.85
CA SER A 901 3.64 -26.70 3.06
C SER A 901 2.22 -27.17 3.36
N ARG A 902 1.40 -27.46 2.33
CA ARG A 902 0.00 -27.89 2.47
C ARG A 902 -0.12 -29.15 3.32
N TYR A 903 0.83 -30.08 3.19
CA TYR A 903 0.85 -31.28 4.00
C TYR A 903 0.89 -30.97 5.51
N LEU A 904 1.60 -29.91 5.92
CA LEU A 904 1.65 -29.48 7.32
C LEU A 904 0.35 -28.78 7.74
N VAL A 905 -0.24 -27.97 6.84
CA VAL A 905 -1.51 -27.26 7.06
C VAL A 905 -2.64 -28.25 7.30
N ASP A 906 -2.83 -29.20 6.38
CA ASP A 906 -3.89 -30.22 6.44
C ASP A 906 -3.80 -31.02 7.74
N PHE A 907 -2.58 -31.33 8.20
CA PHE A 907 -2.38 -32.03 9.46
C PHE A 907 -2.68 -31.17 10.69
N ARG A 908 -2.28 -29.89 10.68
CA ARG A 908 -2.62 -28.95 11.75
C ARG A 908 -4.13 -28.84 11.90
N GLU A 909 -4.86 -28.73 10.79
CA GLU A 909 -6.32 -28.68 10.76
C GLU A 909 -6.94 -30.01 11.25
N GLU A 910 -6.44 -31.15 10.78
CA GLU A 910 -6.91 -32.47 11.23
C GLU A 910 -6.76 -32.66 12.75
N ILE A 911 -5.67 -32.19 13.34
CA ILE A 911 -5.42 -32.25 14.79
C ILE A 911 -6.31 -31.26 15.54
N HIS A 912 -6.48 -30.03 15.02
CA HIS A 912 -7.33 -29.01 15.63
C HIS A 912 -8.81 -29.43 15.63
N GLU A 913 -9.32 -29.98 14.52
CA GLU A 913 -10.67 -30.50 14.40
C GLU A 913 -10.91 -31.68 15.36
N HIS A 914 -9.92 -32.58 15.51
CA HIS A 914 -10.00 -33.69 16.47
C HIS A 914 -10.09 -33.18 17.91
N ILE A 915 -9.33 -32.15 18.26
CA ILE A 915 -9.39 -31.52 19.59
C ILE A 915 -10.76 -30.87 19.80
N SER A 916 -11.23 -30.03 18.87
CA SER A 916 -12.53 -29.35 18.95
C SER A 916 -13.67 -30.35 19.13
N THR A 917 -13.73 -31.36 18.27
CA THR A 917 -14.77 -32.40 18.31
C THR A 917 -14.73 -33.21 19.61
N SER A 918 -13.55 -33.36 20.21
CA SER A 918 -13.39 -34.08 21.49
C SER A 918 -13.80 -33.23 22.68
N VAL A 919 -13.51 -31.93 22.65
CA VAL A 919 -13.99 -30.96 23.65
C VAL A 919 -15.52 -30.84 23.61
N ASP A 920 -16.12 -30.83 22.43
CA ASP A 920 -17.59 -30.86 22.26
C ASP A 920 -18.23 -32.13 22.83
N LYS A 921 -17.46 -33.23 22.90
CA LYS A 921 -17.86 -34.49 23.54
C LYS A 921 -17.57 -34.54 25.04
N GLY A 922 -17.02 -33.47 25.62
CA GLY A 922 -16.73 -33.33 27.05
C GLY A 922 -15.40 -33.93 27.51
N LEU A 923 -14.49 -34.29 26.59
CA LEU A 923 -13.16 -34.80 26.94
C LEU A 923 -12.21 -33.66 27.32
N ASP A 924 -11.36 -33.90 28.31
CA ASP A 924 -10.29 -32.95 28.66
C ASP A 924 -9.02 -33.14 27.80
N VAL A 925 -8.13 -32.15 27.84
CA VAL A 925 -6.90 -32.14 27.03
C VAL A 925 -5.96 -33.31 27.36
N TYR A 926 -5.95 -33.80 28.59
CA TYR A 926 -5.13 -34.94 28.98
C TYR A 926 -5.68 -36.24 28.39
N GLU A 927 -6.99 -36.44 28.44
CA GLU A 927 -7.68 -37.57 27.82
C GLU A 927 -7.48 -37.59 26.29
N ILE A 928 -7.54 -36.42 25.64
CA ILE A 928 -7.33 -36.29 24.19
C ILE A 928 -5.92 -36.74 23.77
N VAL A 929 -4.87 -36.37 24.51
CA VAL A 929 -3.49 -36.79 24.16
C VAL A 929 -3.23 -38.27 24.47
N LEU A 930 -4.01 -38.86 25.37
CA LEU A 930 -3.99 -40.30 25.66
C LEU A 930 -4.82 -41.13 24.66
N ASP A 931 -5.76 -40.50 23.95
CA ASP A 931 -6.64 -41.15 22.98
C ASP A 931 -5.85 -41.88 21.88
N LYS A 932 -6.29 -43.10 21.56
CA LYS A 932 -5.64 -43.95 20.57
C LYS A 932 -5.74 -43.35 19.17
N ALA A 933 -6.89 -42.76 18.81
CA ALA A 933 -7.08 -42.19 17.48
C ALA A 933 -6.21 -40.94 17.28
N PHE A 934 -6.09 -40.07 18.30
CA PHE A 934 -5.16 -38.95 18.30
C PHE A 934 -3.69 -39.39 18.08
N ARG A 935 -3.22 -40.35 18.87
CA ARG A 935 -1.83 -40.86 18.77
C ARG A 935 -1.54 -41.54 17.43
N GLU A 936 -2.52 -42.24 16.87
CA GLU A 936 -2.41 -42.87 15.56
C GLU A 936 -2.29 -41.84 14.44
N LYS A 937 -3.08 -40.75 14.49
CA LYS A 937 -2.95 -39.60 13.57
C LYS A 937 -1.54 -38.99 13.65
N ALA A 938 -1.03 -38.71 14.85
CA ALA A 938 0.32 -38.17 15.05
C ALA A 938 1.42 -39.13 14.53
N ALA A 939 1.30 -40.43 14.79
CA ALA A 939 2.25 -41.44 14.32
C ALA A 939 2.24 -41.61 12.78
N ARG A 940 1.05 -41.53 12.16
CA ARG A 940 0.89 -41.59 10.69
C ARG A 940 1.59 -40.40 10.04
N PHE A 941 1.35 -39.19 10.56
CA PHE A 941 1.98 -37.99 10.06
C PHE A 941 3.50 -38.02 10.25
N TYR A 942 3.98 -38.43 11.42
CA TYR A 942 5.41 -38.64 11.69
C TYR A 942 6.10 -39.50 10.62
N ARG A 943 5.49 -40.62 10.22
CA ARG A 943 6.05 -41.53 9.21
C ARG A 943 6.21 -40.84 7.86
N VAL A 944 5.17 -40.15 7.40
CA VAL A 944 5.18 -39.45 6.12
C VAL A 944 6.13 -38.25 6.16
N PHE A 945 6.11 -37.47 7.24
CA PHE A 945 7.02 -36.34 7.46
C PHE A 945 8.49 -36.78 7.39
N LYS A 946 8.87 -37.87 8.07
CA LYS A 946 10.23 -38.41 7.99
C LYS A 946 10.61 -38.92 6.61
N GLU A 947 9.68 -39.54 5.88
CA GLU A 947 9.96 -39.98 4.51
C GLU A 947 10.22 -38.80 3.57
N ARG A 948 9.42 -37.73 3.68
CA ARG A 948 9.65 -36.48 2.93
C ARG A 948 11.00 -35.83 3.25
N ILE A 949 11.42 -35.83 4.53
CA ILE A 949 12.77 -35.39 4.93
C ILE A 949 13.85 -36.22 4.24
N ARG A 950 13.71 -37.56 4.20
CA ARG A 950 14.71 -38.46 3.57
C ARG A 950 14.83 -38.25 2.07
N GLN A 951 13.75 -37.82 1.43
CA GLN A 951 13.70 -37.47 0.01
C GLN A 951 14.15 -36.02 -0.26
N ASN A 952 14.67 -35.30 0.75
CA ASN A 952 15.08 -33.89 0.68
C ASN A 952 13.99 -32.90 0.24
N ARG A 953 12.70 -33.26 0.29
CA ARG A 953 11.60 -32.38 -0.17
C ARG A 953 11.46 -31.10 0.65
N TYR A 954 11.93 -31.10 1.89
CA TYR A 954 11.91 -29.93 2.78
C TYR A 954 13.23 -29.15 2.85
N ALA A 955 14.29 -29.64 2.19
CA ALA A 955 15.65 -29.04 2.27
C ALA A 955 15.69 -27.57 1.81
N THR A 956 14.71 -27.19 1.02
CA THR A 956 14.63 -25.90 0.33
C THR A 956 13.98 -24.79 1.16
N ALA A 957 13.06 -25.13 2.07
CA ALA A 957 12.20 -24.12 2.70
C ALA A 957 12.02 -24.29 4.23
N MET A 958 12.27 -25.48 4.78
CA MET A 958 12.08 -25.73 6.21
C MET A 958 13.38 -25.46 6.98
N ALA A 959 13.29 -24.71 8.07
CA ALA A 959 14.44 -24.52 8.96
C ALA A 959 14.89 -25.86 9.60
N ILE A 960 16.21 -26.04 9.76
CA ILE A 960 16.78 -27.26 10.37
C ILE A 960 16.23 -27.48 11.78
N ARG A 961 16.08 -26.41 12.58
CA ARG A 961 15.47 -26.48 13.91
C ARG A 961 14.03 -26.94 13.83
N ALA A 962 13.21 -26.38 12.93
CA ALA A 962 11.82 -26.80 12.75
C ALA A 962 11.70 -28.30 12.40
N ALA A 963 12.55 -28.79 11.50
CA ALA A 963 12.60 -30.22 11.15
C ALA A 963 12.93 -31.12 12.36
N SER A 964 13.87 -30.68 13.21
CA SER A 964 14.26 -31.38 14.44
C SER A 964 13.15 -31.35 15.48
N ASP A 965 12.62 -30.16 15.78
CA ASP A 965 11.63 -29.94 16.82
C ASP A 965 10.31 -30.66 16.50
N LEU A 966 9.81 -30.54 15.25
CA LEU A 966 8.62 -31.29 14.81
C LEU A 966 8.84 -32.80 14.88
N THR A 967 10.04 -33.29 14.52
CA THR A 967 10.37 -34.71 14.64
C THR A 967 10.23 -35.20 16.08
N LEU A 968 10.68 -34.42 17.06
CA LEU A 968 10.59 -34.76 18.48
C LEU A 968 9.16 -34.61 18.99
N LEU A 969 8.50 -33.48 18.73
CA LEU A 969 7.11 -33.20 19.13
C LEU A 969 6.15 -34.29 18.66
N LEU A 970 6.26 -34.72 17.41
CA LEU A 970 5.42 -35.80 16.87
C LEU A 970 5.68 -37.14 17.55
N LYS A 971 6.92 -37.42 18.00
CA LYS A 971 7.21 -38.61 18.79
C LYS A 971 6.63 -38.53 20.20
N TYR A 972 6.66 -37.35 20.83
CA TYR A 972 5.99 -37.12 22.12
C TYR A 972 4.47 -37.29 22.01
N LEU A 973 3.83 -36.64 21.02
CA LEU A 973 2.38 -36.76 20.77
C LEU A 973 1.96 -38.19 20.39
N ALA A 974 2.84 -38.96 19.73
CA ALA A 974 2.62 -40.38 19.45
C ALA A 974 2.90 -41.32 20.64
N GLY A 975 3.35 -40.79 21.79
CA GLY A 975 3.68 -41.56 22.99
C GLY A 975 4.95 -42.42 22.88
N ARG A 976 5.90 -42.04 22.02
CA ARG A 976 7.15 -42.80 21.75
C ARG A 976 8.35 -42.36 22.59
N LEU A 977 8.27 -41.21 23.26
CA LEU A 977 9.35 -40.65 24.09
C LEU A 977 8.89 -40.46 25.54
N PRO A 978 9.80 -40.57 26.53
CA PRO A 978 9.48 -40.30 27.93
C PRO A 978 9.15 -38.83 28.16
N ILE A 979 7.99 -38.54 28.76
CA ILE A 979 7.52 -37.16 29.03
C ILE A 979 8.52 -36.35 29.88
N SER A 980 9.34 -37.01 30.72
CA SER A 980 10.39 -36.38 31.52
C SER A 980 11.42 -35.61 30.69
N ASP A 981 11.62 -36.01 29.44
CA ASP A 981 12.68 -35.48 28.58
C ASP A 981 12.21 -34.22 27.84
N PHE A 982 10.90 -33.96 27.82
CA PHE A 982 10.29 -32.83 27.12
C PHE A 982 10.80 -31.47 27.65
N GLU A 983 11.07 -31.37 28.95
CA GLU A 983 11.60 -30.14 29.56
C GLU A 983 13.04 -29.84 29.12
N PHE A 984 13.84 -30.88 28.88
CA PHE A 984 15.19 -30.70 28.33
C PHE A 984 15.16 -30.29 26.86
N ASP A 985 14.23 -30.83 26.08
CA ASP A 985 14.12 -30.55 24.65
C ASP A 985 13.52 -29.16 24.36
N PHE A 986 12.53 -28.70 25.14
CA PHE A 986 11.73 -27.50 24.84
C PHE A 986 11.69 -26.45 25.95
N GLY A 987 12.30 -26.67 27.11
CA GLY A 987 12.32 -25.71 28.23
C GLY A 987 10.95 -25.50 28.91
N ALA A 988 9.97 -26.36 28.63
CA ALA A 988 8.65 -26.34 29.24
C ALA A 988 8.36 -27.71 29.87
N LYS A 989 7.61 -27.75 30.97
CA LYS A 989 7.19 -29.04 31.59
C LYS A 989 6.38 -29.87 30.59
N GLY A 990 6.62 -31.18 30.53
CA GLY A 990 5.93 -32.13 29.64
C GLY A 990 4.45 -32.41 29.99
N THR A 991 3.64 -31.39 30.22
CA THR A 991 2.19 -31.57 30.40
C THR A 991 1.46 -31.61 29.05
N ALA A 992 0.29 -32.25 28.97
CA ALA A 992 -0.48 -32.31 27.72
C ALA A 992 -0.78 -30.93 27.10
N PRO A 993 -1.18 -29.89 27.88
CA PRO A 993 -1.36 -28.54 27.35
C PRO A 993 -0.07 -27.92 26.79
N ASN A 994 1.07 -28.12 27.47
CA ASN A 994 2.35 -27.60 27.01
C ASN A 994 2.80 -28.27 25.72
N MET A 995 2.67 -29.61 25.63
CA MET A 995 3.03 -30.35 24.42
C MET A 995 2.21 -29.89 23.20
N LEU A 996 0.89 -29.72 23.36
CA LEU A 996 0.03 -29.23 22.28
C LEU A 996 0.34 -27.79 21.90
N ARG A 997 0.53 -26.91 22.89
CA ARG A 997 0.89 -25.51 22.64
C ARG A 997 2.21 -25.40 21.87
N THR A 998 3.28 -26.04 22.36
CA THR A 998 4.58 -26.03 21.70
C THR A 998 4.50 -26.67 20.30
N PHE A 999 3.68 -27.70 20.13
CA PHE A 999 3.41 -28.28 18.81
C PHE A 999 2.73 -27.27 17.87
N PHE A 1000 1.65 -26.61 18.29
CA PHE A 1000 0.93 -25.64 17.46
C PHE A 1000 1.78 -24.41 17.12
N GLU A 1001 2.56 -23.91 18.08
CA GLU A 1001 3.54 -22.85 17.86
C GLU A 1001 4.59 -23.27 16.82
N CYS A 1002 5.17 -24.46 16.98
CA CYS A 1002 6.22 -24.97 16.09
C CYS A 1002 5.70 -25.24 14.67
N ILE A 1003 4.57 -25.95 14.54
CA ILE A 1003 3.99 -26.26 13.22
C ILE A 1003 3.44 -25.01 12.54
N GLY A 1004 2.84 -24.07 13.30
CA GLY A 1004 2.39 -22.78 12.79
C GLY A 1004 3.55 -21.97 12.21
N LYS A 1005 4.65 -21.85 12.97
CA LYS A 1005 5.87 -21.20 12.48
C LYS A 1005 6.43 -21.88 11.24
N THR A 1006 6.47 -23.21 11.21
CA THR A 1006 6.99 -23.99 10.07
C THR A 1006 6.14 -23.79 8.81
N ILE A 1007 4.80 -23.83 8.96
CA ILE A 1007 3.87 -23.51 7.87
C ILE A 1007 4.14 -22.10 7.36
N ASN A 1008 4.27 -21.12 8.27
CA ASN A 1008 4.51 -19.74 7.90
C ASN A 1008 5.81 -19.59 7.08
N GLU A 1009 6.89 -20.26 7.47
CA GLU A 1009 8.17 -20.30 6.75
C GLU A 1009 8.07 -20.96 5.35
N MET A 1010 7.15 -21.90 5.16
CA MET A 1010 7.07 -22.73 3.94
C MET A 1010 6.01 -22.32 2.92
N VAL A 1011 4.89 -21.73 3.35
CA VAL A 1011 3.82 -21.30 2.44
C VAL A 1011 4.34 -20.24 1.46
N ARG A 1012 3.93 -20.32 0.19
CA ARG A 1012 4.22 -19.32 -0.85
C ARG A 1012 2.91 -18.75 -1.40
N PRO A 1013 2.38 -17.66 -0.82
CA PRO A 1013 1.31 -16.92 -1.46
C PRO A 1013 1.88 -16.19 -2.69
N ILE A 1014 1.44 -16.57 -3.89
CA ILE A 1014 1.97 -15.99 -5.13
C ILE A 1014 1.54 -14.53 -5.31
N ASP A 1015 0.26 -14.22 -5.09
CA ASP A 1015 -0.26 -12.86 -5.31
C ASP A 1015 -0.19 -11.99 -4.04
N ALA A 1016 -0.19 -12.61 -2.85
CA ALA A 1016 -0.09 -11.92 -1.56
C ALA A 1016 1.31 -12.12 -0.97
N ILE A 1017 2.35 -11.69 -1.70
CA ILE A 1017 3.77 -11.93 -1.39
C ILE A 1017 4.12 -11.38 0.00
N LYS A 1018 4.40 -12.28 0.95
CA LYS A 1018 4.82 -12.00 2.34
C LYS A 1018 5.96 -11.00 2.34
N HIS A 1019 5.87 -10.03 3.23
CA HIS A 1019 6.89 -9.01 3.50
C HIS A 1019 7.21 -8.05 2.32
N GLN A 1020 6.43 -8.02 1.24
CA GLN A 1020 6.56 -6.98 0.21
C GLN A 1020 5.52 -5.87 0.36
N ALA A 1021 6.03 -4.75 0.84
CA ALA A 1021 5.37 -3.47 0.87
C ALA A 1021 5.38 -2.80 -0.52
N LYS A 1022 4.57 -3.28 -1.47
CA LYS A 1022 4.45 -2.59 -2.78
C LYS A 1022 3.72 -1.24 -2.66
N THR A 1023 2.93 -1.09 -1.60
CA THR A 1023 2.17 0.12 -1.25
C THR A 1023 2.44 0.64 0.15
N VAL A 1024 3.10 -0.13 1.04
CA VAL A 1024 3.71 0.49 2.23
C VAL A 1024 4.94 1.22 1.72
N THR A 1025 4.74 2.48 1.38
CA THR A 1025 5.75 3.53 1.40
C THR A 1025 6.36 3.62 2.80
N VAL A 1026 7.06 2.57 3.22
CA VAL A 1026 8.26 2.72 4.02
C VAL A 1026 9.32 3.25 3.06
N GLY A 1027 9.06 4.43 2.48
CA GLY A 1027 10.17 5.29 2.15
C GLY A 1027 10.96 5.37 3.44
N THR A 1028 12.27 5.21 3.37
CA THR A 1028 13.09 5.79 4.41
C THR A 1028 12.84 7.28 4.30
N SER A 1029 11.78 7.77 4.96
CA SER A 1029 11.67 9.13 5.40
C SER A 1029 12.89 9.29 6.26
N ARG A 1030 13.98 9.73 5.62
CA ARG A 1030 15.01 10.47 6.30
C ARG A 1030 14.27 11.69 6.79
N ILE A 1031 13.65 11.56 7.95
CA ILE A 1031 13.33 12.66 8.83
C ILE A 1031 14.72 13.23 9.12
N SER A 1032 15.21 14.09 8.22
CA SER A 1032 16.27 14.99 8.55
C SER A 1032 15.62 16.03 9.46
N GLU A 1033 15.40 15.68 10.72
CA GLU A 1033 15.39 16.70 11.75
C GLU A 1033 16.77 17.36 11.65
N LYS A 1034 16.78 18.58 11.11
CA LYS A 1034 17.94 19.46 11.22
C LYS A 1034 18.11 19.78 12.71
N VAL A 1035 18.87 18.95 13.41
CA VAL A 1035 19.48 19.32 14.69
C VAL A 1035 20.43 20.47 14.38
N GLY A 1036 19.97 21.71 14.59
CA GLY A 1036 20.70 22.95 14.35
C GLY A 1036 20.51 23.94 15.51
N GLY A 1037 21.21 25.07 15.44
CA GLY A 1037 21.19 26.12 16.46
C GLY A 1037 22.59 26.60 16.85
N LEU A 1038 22.63 27.76 17.51
CA LEU A 1038 23.82 28.52 17.89
C LEU A 1038 25.03 27.69 18.42
N LEU A 1039 24.83 26.74 19.33
CA LEU A 1039 25.90 25.91 19.90
C LEU A 1039 26.42 24.88 18.88
N PHE A 1040 25.54 24.26 18.09
CA PHE A 1040 25.93 23.32 17.04
C PHE A 1040 26.64 24.02 15.88
N GLU A 1041 26.13 25.17 15.44
CA GLU A 1041 26.76 26.01 14.41
C GLU A 1041 28.14 26.51 14.86
N ALA A 1042 28.27 26.92 16.12
CA ALA A 1042 29.55 27.33 16.68
C ALA A 1042 30.55 26.17 16.79
N MET A 1043 30.09 24.94 17.01
CA MET A 1043 30.95 23.75 16.95
C MET A 1043 31.41 23.45 15.52
N GLU A 1044 30.49 23.52 14.55
CA GLU A 1044 30.79 23.28 13.14
C GLU A 1044 31.78 24.31 12.59
N ALA A 1045 31.68 25.57 13.03
CA ALA A 1045 32.66 26.62 12.72
C ALA A 1045 34.09 26.29 13.20
N HIS A 1046 34.23 25.40 14.19
CA HIS A 1046 35.52 24.90 14.68
C HIS A 1046 35.93 23.55 14.07
N GLY A 1047 35.24 23.10 13.02
CA GLY A 1047 35.53 21.85 12.31
C GLY A 1047 34.96 20.60 12.98
N PHE A 1048 34.04 20.74 13.94
CA PHE A 1048 33.43 19.62 14.65
C PHE A 1048 31.94 19.47 14.35
N SER A 1049 31.52 18.28 13.92
CA SER A 1049 30.11 17.96 13.64
C SER A 1049 29.43 17.26 14.82
N LYS A 1050 28.10 17.22 14.82
CA LYS A 1050 27.31 16.51 15.84
C LYS A 1050 27.65 15.01 15.98
N ASN A 1051 28.17 14.37 14.93
CA ASN A 1051 28.56 12.95 14.96
C ASN A 1051 29.78 12.67 15.86
N GLN A 1052 30.46 13.72 16.30
CA GLN A 1052 31.61 13.68 17.20
C GLN A 1052 31.23 13.89 18.68
N LEU A 1053 29.92 13.83 18.98
CA LEU A 1053 29.35 13.89 20.31
C LEU A 1053 28.64 12.58 20.66
N THR A 1054 28.49 12.31 21.95
CA THR A 1054 27.59 11.25 22.43
C THR A 1054 26.13 11.66 22.23
N THR A 1055 25.23 10.71 22.03
CA THR A 1055 23.77 10.97 21.88
C THR A 1055 23.21 11.79 23.04
N ASN A 1056 23.67 11.53 24.27
CA ASN A 1056 23.28 12.28 25.45
C ASN A 1056 23.72 13.76 25.37
N ASN A 1057 24.94 14.03 24.90
CA ASN A 1057 25.42 15.39 24.72
C ASN A 1057 24.69 16.13 23.60
N VAL A 1058 24.29 15.45 22.52
CA VAL A 1058 23.45 16.05 21.48
C VAL A 1058 22.11 16.50 22.06
N LEU A 1059 21.46 15.69 22.89
CA LEU A 1059 20.22 16.05 23.57
C LEU A 1059 20.40 17.21 24.55
N VAL A 1060 21.48 17.20 25.35
CA VAL A 1060 21.80 18.30 26.27
C VAL A 1060 22.01 19.61 25.53
N LEU A 1061 22.81 19.61 24.46
CA LEU A 1061 23.04 20.80 23.65
C LEU A 1061 21.76 21.31 23.01
N ARG A 1062 20.91 20.42 22.47
CA ARG A 1062 19.59 20.78 21.92
C ARG A 1062 18.71 21.50 22.94
N ARG A 1063 18.71 21.05 24.21
CA ARG A 1063 17.93 21.70 25.28
C ARG A 1063 18.56 23.03 25.70
N LEU A 1064 19.89 23.10 25.77
CA LEU A 1064 20.61 24.35 26.10
C LEU A 1064 20.44 25.44 25.04
N GLN A 1065 20.16 25.10 23.78
CA GLN A 1065 19.81 26.08 22.75
C GLN A 1065 18.64 26.99 23.15
N GLY A 1066 17.66 26.47 23.90
CA GLY A 1066 16.48 27.21 24.32
C GLY A 1066 16.74 28.25 25.42
N VAL A 1067 17.95 28.29 25.99
CA VAL A 1067 18.31 29.20 27.09
C VAL A 1067 19.52 30.07 26.79
N VAL A 1068 20.29 29.78 25.73
CA VAL A 1068 21.47 30.54 25.32
C VAL A 1068 21.12 31.55 24.22
N SER A 1069 21.37 32.83 24.47
CA SER A 1069 21.12 33.93 23.53
C SER A 1069 22.30 34.27 22.62
N GLY A 1070 23.53 33.91 23.01
CA GLY A 1070 24.73 34.29 22.28
C GLY A 1070 26.01 33.63 22.80
N ILE A 1071 27.03 33.57 21.94
CA ILE A 1071 28.40 33.13 22.29
C ILE A 1071 29.35 34.31 22.10
N LYS A 1072 29.95 34.78 23.19
CA LYS A 1072 30.86 35.94 23.21
C LYS A 1072 32.31 35.59 22.89
N GLY A 1073 32.69 34.33 22.95
CA GLY A 1073 34.06 33.88 22.68
C GLY A 1073 34.24 32.40 22.93
N THR A 1074 35.27 31.83 22.31
CA THR A 1074 35.48 30.38 22.28
C THR A 1074 36.93 30.04 22.61
N THR A 1075 37.16 28.95 23.33
CA THR A 1075 38.49 28.36 23.47
C THR A 1075 38.43 26.87 23.15
N LEU A 1076 39.21 26.47 22.15
CA LEU A 1076 39.40 25.07 21.78
C LEU A 1076 40.62 24.52 22.52
N TYR A 1077 40.45 23.39 23.19
CA TYR A 1077 41.51 22.66 23.87
C TYR A 1077 41.71 21.29 23.24
N LYS A 1078 42.97 20.84 23.21
CA LYS A 1078 43.37 19.48 22.83
C LYS A 1078 43.86 18.71 24.05
N ILE A 1079 43.45 17.46 24.19
CA ILE A 1079 43.75 16.58 25.32
C ILE A 1079 44.70 15.47 24.86
N ALA A 1080 45.70 15.16 25.69
CA ALA A 1080 46.66 14.08 25.43
C ALA A 1080 46.94 13.26 26.70
N GLY A 1081 47.49 12.05 26.51
CA GLY A 1081 47.87 11.16 27.61
C GLY A 1081 46.68 10.52 28.33
N LEU A 1082 45.65 10.07 27.61
CA LEU A 1082 44.54 9.27 28.15
C LEU A 1082 44.86 7.77 28.10
N ASN A 1083 44.26 6.95 28.97
CA ASN A 1083 44.46 5.49 28.95
C ASN A 1083 43.77 4.81 27.73
N ILE A 1084 43.87 3.48 27.63
CA ILE A 1084 43.28 2.74 26.50
C ILE A 1084 41.74 2.88 26.44
N LEU A 1085 41.10 3.10 27.59
CA LEU A 1085 39.66 3.32 27.75
C LEU A 1085 39.24 4.79 27.54
N GLY A 1086 40.18 5.70 27.28
CA GLY A 1086 39.89 7.12 27.07
C GLY A 1086 39.73 7.95 28.34
N GLU A 1087 40.13 7.42 29.50
CA GLU A 1087 40.03 8.13 30.78
C GLU A 1087 41.32 8.90 31.13
N PRO A 1088 41.23 10.03 31.86
CA PRO A 1088 42.38 10.82 32.25
C PRO A 1088 43.17 10.16 33.41
N VAL A 1089 44.48 9.96 33.21
CA VAL A 1089 45.47 9.49 34.18
C VAL A 1089 46.27 10.66 34.78
N GLU A 1090 47.18 10.41 35.73
CA GLU A 1090 47.88 11.50 36.44
C GLU A 1090 48.68 12.42 35.51
N ASP A 1091 49.24 11.86 34.44
CA ASP A 1091 50.06 12.57 33.47
C ASP A 1091 49.29 13.10 32.25
N SER A 1092 47.95 13.02 32.24
CA SER A 1092 47.15 13.60 31.14
C SER A 1092 47.36 15.11 31.05
N THR A 1093 47.56 15.61 29.82
CA THR A 1093 47.79 17.03 29.55
C THR A 1093 46.66 17.66 28.74
N ILE A 1094 46.58 18.99 28.82
CA ILE A 1094 45.65 19.84 28.09
C ILE A 1094 46.43 20.98 27.46
N HIS A 1095 46.16 21.27 26.19
CA HIS A 1095 46.78 22.34 25.42
C HIS A 1095 45.70 23.23 24.80
N ILE A 1096 46.00 24.51 24.60
CA ILE A 1096 45.10 25.44 23.90
C ILE A 1096 45.44 25.36 22.43
N ASP A 1097 44.46 25.00 21.62
CA ASP A 1097 44.59 24.93 20.17
C ASP A 1097 44.20 26.27 19.54
N LYS A 1098 43.09 26.88 20.01
CA LYS A 1098 42.59 28.16 19.48
C LYS A 1098 41.83 28.97 20.53
N LYS A 1099 41.92 30.30 20.47
CA LYS A 1099 41.09 31.25 21.25
C LYS A 1099 40.52 32.33 20.34
N GLU A 1100 39.22 32.58 20.43
CA GLU A 1100 38.51 33.53 19.57
C GLU A 1100 37.51 34.41 20.34
N GLY A 1101 37.22 35.58 19.77
CA GLY A 1101 36.31 36.56 20.36
C GLY A 1101 36.81 37.10 21.69
N SER A 1102 35.90 37.25 22.68
CA SER A 1102 36.28 37.69 24.03
C SER A 1102 37.30 36.78 24.71
N ALA A 1103 37.50 35.53 24.24
CA ALA A 1103 38.46 34.59 24.80
C ALA A 1103 39.93 34.95 24.49
N SER A 1104 40.21 35.65 23.40
CA SER A 1104 41.57 35.90 22.89
C SER A 1104 42.42 36.79 23.80
N ALA A 1105 41.80 37.71 24.55
CA ALA A 1105 42.49 38.64 25.46
C ALA A 1105 42.76 38.05 26.86
N LEU A 1106 42.41 36.79 27.12
CA LEU A 1106 42.43 36.22 28.48
C LEU A 1106 43.58 35.24 28.69
N VAL A 1107 44.26 35.41 29.81
CA VAL A 1107 45.32 34.49 30.27
C VAL A 1107 44.67 33.22 30.85
N SER A 1108 44.95 32.07 30.24
CA SER A 1108 44.45 30.78 30.68
C SER A 1108 45.46 30.08 31.59
N ARG A 1109 45.00 29.40 32.64
CA ARG A 1109 45.87 28.56 33.48
C ARG A 1109 46.68 27.55 32.65
N VAL A 1110 46.09 27.05 31.55
CA VAL A 1110 46.71 26.05 30.67
C VAL A 1110 47.99 26.58 30.01
N GLU A 1111 48.16 27.89 29.90
CA GLU A 1111 49.38 28.52 29.35
C GLU A 1111 50.57 28.46 30.33
N ALA A 1112 50.31 28.32 31.64
CA ALA A 1112 51.34 28.17 32.67
C ALA A 1112 51.48 26.74 33.21
N ASP A 1113 50.40 25.96 33.24
CA ASP A 1113 50.36 24.56 33.69
C ASP A 1113 49.43 23.73 32.79
N ASN A 1114 50.05 22.86 31.98
CA ASN A 1114 49.39 22.01 30.99
C ASN A 1114 48.83 20.69 31.57
N ARG A 1115 48.92 20.43 32.88
CA ARG A 1115 48.34 19.19 33.47
C ARG A 1115 46.80 19.26 33.51
N LEU A 1116 46.12 18.22 33.01
CA LEU A 1116 44.65 18.14 33.01
C LEU A 1116 44.10 17.90 34.43
N ARG A 1117 43.56 18.96 35.05
CA ARG A 1117 43.06 18.96 36.44
C ARG A 1117 41.74 19.75 36.58
N GLY A 1118 41.02 19.53 37.68
CA GLY A 1118 39.78 20.25 38.01
C GLY A 1118 38.59 19.89 37.10
N THR A 1119 37.68 20.86 36.87
CA THR A 1119 36.42 20.66 36.12
C THR A 1119 36.64 20.06 34.73
N LYS A 1120 37.70 20.48 34.02
CA LYS A 1120 38.02 19.95 32.68
C LYS A 1120 38.40 18.47 32.72
N ARG A 1121 39.08 18.00 33.78
CA ARG A 1121 39.39 16.57 33.97
C ARG A 1121 38.11 15.76 34.19
N ILE A 1122 37.16 16.29 34.96
CA ILE A 1122 35.87 15.64 35.22
C ILE A 1122 35.04 15.55 33.94
N ILE A 1123 35.02 16.61 33.12
CA ILE A 1123 34.33 16.63 31.84
C ILE A 1123 34.88 15.57 30.88
N VAL A 1124 36.21 15.46 30.78
CA VAL A 1124 36.86 14.41 29.95
C VAL A 1124 36.53 13.01 30.48
N LYS A 1125 36.57 12.80 31.81
CA LYS A 1125 36.27 11.49 32.42
C LYS A 1125 34.82 11.06 32.22
N ASN A 1126 33.87 11.97 32.42
CA ASN A 1126 32.45 11.65 32.39
C ASN A 1126 31.81 11.84 31.01
N ALA A 1127 32.55 12.41 30.05
CA ALA A 1127 32.12 12.71 28.69
C ALA A 1127 30.78 13.48 28.62
N ASN A 1128 30.49 14.34 29.60
CA ASN A 1128 29.24 15.10 29.69
C ASN A 1128 29.47 16.59 29.44
N VAL A 1129 28.55 17.24 28.72
CA VAL A 1129 28.51 18.71 28.60
C VAL A 1129 28.37 19.35 29.98
N PHE A 1130 29.15 20.39 30.23
CA PHE A 1130 29.11 21.17 31.45
C PHE A 1130 28.61 22.58 31.18
N ILE A 1131 27.74 23.09 32.06
CA ILE A 1131 27.32 24.49 32.09
C ILE A 1131 27.51 25.05 33.50
N GLY A 1132 28.05 26.26 33.62
CA GLY A 1132 28.29 26.89 34.91
C GLY A 1132 29.12 28.16 34.85
N LYS A 1133 29.58 28.67 36.00
CA LYS A 1133 30.46 29.84 36.07
C LYS A 1133 31.95 29.48 36.16
N GLY A 1134 32.79 30.25 35.46
CA GLY A 1134 34.25 30.16 35.54
C GLY A 1134 34.76 30.51 36.94
N ARG A 1135 35.66 29.68 37.50
CA ARG A 1135 36.10 29.80 38.91
C ARG A 1135 36.98 31.02 39.22
N ARG A 1136 37.60 31.63 38.20
CA ARG A 1136 38.51 32.79 38.38
C ARG A 1136 37.90 34.12 37.94
N ASP A 1137 36.93 34.08 37.05
CA ASP A 1137 36.41 35.23 36.31
C ASP A 1137 34.88 35.32 36.33
N ASN A 1138 34.20 34.36 36.97
CA ASN A 1138 32.76 34.30 37.19
C ASN A 1138 31.90 34.38 35.92
N ARG A 1139 32.46 34.03 34.75
CA ARG A 1139 31.74 34.09 33.46
C ARG A 1139 30.94 32.82 33.20
N SER A 1140 29.78 32.96 32.57
CA SER A 1140 28.94 31.84 32.16
C SER A 1140 29.58 31.09 31.00
N ILE A 1141 29.85 29.82 31.22
CA ILE A 1141 30.54 28.96 30.26
C ILE A 1141 29.77 27.67 29.99
N VAL A 1142 29.84 27.21 28.74
CA VAL A 1142 29.46 25.86 28.33
C VAL A 1142 30.72 25.17 27.83
N VAL A 1143 31.02 23.98 28.36
CA VAL A 1143 32.17 23.18 27.95
C VAL A 1143 31.68 21.87 27.36
N ILE A 1144 32.06 21.62 26.11
CA ILE A 1144 31.60 20.51 25.29
C ILE A 1144 32.77 19.55 25.04
N PRO A 1145 32.67 18.28 25.47
CA PRO A 1145 33.65 17.25 25.12
C PRO A 1145 33.39 16.72 23.69
N VAL A 1146 34.42 16.65 22.86
CA VAL A 1146 34.34 16.27 21.44
C VAL A 1146 35.35 15.19 21.09
N MET A 1147 34.96 14.29 20.17
CA MET A 1147 35.77 13.17 19.67
C MET A 1147 36.22 13.44 18.22
N ALA A 1148 37.49 13.75 17.97
CA ALA A 1148 37.94 14.01 16.60
C ALA A 1148 37.99 12.74 15.74
N ALA A 1149 38.42 11.59 16.29
CA ALA A 1149 38.36 10.27 15.67
C ALA A 1149 38.39 9.13 16.71
N GLY A 1150 37.38 8.23 16.69
CA GLY A 1150 37.26 7.12 17.63
C GLY A 1150 36.40 7.43 18.87
N THR A 1151 36.51 6.63 19.93
CA THR A 1151 35.64 6.70 21.13
C THR A 1151 36.20 7.57 22.27
N LYS A 1152 37.28 8.33 22.05
CA LYS A 1152 37.99 9.09 23.10
C LYS A 1152 37.74 10.59 22.99
N ILE A 1153 37.56 11.27 24.12
CA ILE A 1153 37.46 12.74 24.19
C ILE A 1153 38.86 13.36 24.06
N ASP A 1154 39.24 13.73 22.85
CA ASP A 1154 40.53 14.34 22.56
C ASP A 1154 40.47 15.87 22.42
N HIS A 1155 39.27 16.46 22.42
CA HIS A 1155 39.07 17.91 22.40
C HIS A 1155 38.02 18.37 23.42
N LEU A 1156 38.19 19.60 23.93
CA LEU A 1156 37.16 20.33 24.66
C LEU A 1156 36.92 21.69 24.00
N ILE A 1157 35.67 22.01 23.70
CA ILE A 1157 35.26 23.33 23.23
C ILE A 1157 34.64 24.08 24.41
N LEU A 1158 35.18 25.23 24.77
CA LEU A 1158 34.62 26.10 25.79
C LEU A 1158 34.00 27.34 25.13
N PHE A 1159 32.70 27.50 25.28
CA PHE A 1159 31.97 28.71 24.89
C PHE A 1159 31.74 29.62 26.10
N ASN A 1160 32.04 30.90 25.94
CA ASN A 1160 31.58 31.96 26.83
C ASN A 1160 30.19 32.41 26.37
N VAL A 1161 29.15 32.06 27.12
CA VAL A 1161 27.76 32.19 26.68
C VAL A 1161 27.04 33.33 27.40
N THR A 1162 26.01 33.89 26.75
CA THR A 1162 24.97 34.68 27.39
C THR A 1162 23.66 33.92 27.42
N PHE A 1163 22.91 34.05 28.51
CA PHE A 1163 21.58 33.48 28.63
C PHE A 1163 20.52 34.44 28.06
N MET A 1164 19.38 33.91 27.65
CA MET A 1164 18.20 34.70 27.28
C MET A 1164 17.62 35.38 28.53
N GLN A 1165 17.11 36.61 28.41
CA GLN A 1165 16.56 37.35 29.56
C GLN A 1165 15.20 36.79 30.01
N GLU A 1166 14.38 36.33 29.07
CA GLU A 1166 13.09 35.68 29.34
C GLU A 1166 13.09 34.29 28.68
N VAL A 1167 12.77 33.27 29.48
CA VAL A 1167 12.68 31.88 29.03
C VAL A 1167 11.43 31.28 29.63
N GLU A 1168 10.65 30.61 28.79
CA GLU A 1168 9.47 29.86 29.20
C GLU A 1168 9.81 28.78 30.23
N LEU A 1169 8.96 28.58 31.23
CA LEU A 1169 9.21 27.70 32.36
C LEU A 1169 9.58 26.27 31.94
N GLN A 1170 8.85 25.70 30.98
CA GLN A 1170 9.11 24.35 30.47
C GLN A 1170 10.52 24.25 29.85
N LYS A 1171 10.97 25.29 29.14
CA LYS A 1171 12.33 25.32 28.56
C LYS A 1171 13.41 25.41 29.63
N LYS A 1172 13.15 26.05 30.77
CA LYS A 1172 14.07 26.05 31.93
C LYS A 1172 14.16 24.64 32.54
N VAL A 1173 13.03 23.97 32.74
CA VAL A 1173 12.97 22.59 33.26
C VAL A 1173 13.74 21.65 32.34
N ASP A 1174 13.45 21.69 31.04
CA ASP A 1174 14.11 20.84 30.05
C ASP A 1174 15.63 21.08 30.02
N ALA A 1175 16.07 22.35 30.00
CA ALA A 1175 17.48 22.72 29.96
C ALA A 1175 18.23 22.37 31.25
N LEU A 1176 17.58 22.38 32.43
CA LEU A 1176 18.19 21.95 33.70
C LEU A 1176 18.39 20.43 33.77
N GLY A 1177 17.56 19.64 33.09
CA GLY A 1177 17.71 18.18 33.00
C GLY A 1177 17.80 17.51 34.38
N GLY A 1178 18.82 16.66 34.60
CA GLY A 1178 19.00 16.00 35.90
C GLY A 1178 19.18 16.95 37.10
N LYS A 1179 19.63 18.19 36.85
CA LYS A 1179 19.77 19.22 37.89
C LYS A 1179 18.42 19.70 38.41
N TYR A 1180 17.37 19.71 37.58
CA TYR A 1180 16.01 20.07 37.98
C TYR A 1180 15.49 19.11 39.05
N HIS A 1181 15.60 17.79 38.81
CA HIS A 1181 15.19 16.79 39.79
C HIS A 1181 15.99 16.93 41.09
N HIS A 1182 17.29 17.19 41.01
CA HIS A 1182 18.12 17.42 42.18
C HIS A 1182 17.65 18.63 43.01
N ILE A 1183 17.36 19.77 42.36
CA ILE A 1183 16.82 20.96 43.04
C ILE A 1183 15.48 20.62 43.71
N ARG A 1184 14.57 20.00 42.96
CA ARG A 1184 13.26 19.57 43.45
C ARG A 1184 13.37 18.72 44.70
N HIS A 1185 14.18 17.67 44.69
CA HIS A 1185 14.34 16.77 45.83
C HIS A 1185 14.87 17.50 47.07
N ILE A 1186 15.83 18.42 46.92
CA ILE A 1186 16.35 19.21 48.05
C ILE A 1186 15.27 20.15 48.62
N VAL A 1187 14.45 20.78 47.77
CA VAL A 1187 13.36 21.63 48.25
C VAL A 1187 12.30 20.80 48.97
N GLU A 1188 11.93 19.63 48.43
CA GLU A 1188 10.98 18.69 49.05
C GLU A 1188 11.47 18.16 50.41
N GLU A 1189 12.79 17.96 50.61
CA GLU A 1189 13.38 17.59 51.91
C GLU A 1189 13.11 18.62 53.01
N THR A 1190 12.81 19.87 52.66
CA THR A 1190 12.47 20.93 53.62
C THR A 1190 10.99 20.98 54.00
N SER A 1191 10.20 19.95 53.64
CA SER A 1191 8.74 19.85 53.84
C SER A 1191 7.91 20.88 53.06
N LEU A 1192 8.47 21.46 51.99
CA LEU A 1192 7.76 22.32 51.04
C LEU A 1192 7.35 21.49 49.81
N GLU A 1193 6.11 21.62 49.36
CA GLU A 1193 5.63 20.96 48.13
C GLU A 1193 6.25 21.64 46.90
N TRP A 1194 6.87 20.88 46.01
CA TRP A 1194 7.52 21.44 44.82
C TRP A 1194 6.52 21.91 43.76
N LYS A 1195 6.75 23.12 43.26
CA LYS A 1195 6.08 23.69 42.08
C LYS A 1195 7.14 24.17 41.09
N ASP A 1196 6.96 23.88 39.80
CA ASP A 1196 7.98 24.21 38.79
C ASP A 1196 8.22 25.72 38.70
N GLU A 1197 7.20 26.54 38.97
CA GLU A 1197 7.26 27.99 39.02
C GLU A 1197 8.31 28.52 40.01
N TYR A 1198 8.75 27.72 40.98
CA TYR A 1198 9.81 28.10 41.92
C TYR A 1198 11.16 28.33 41.23
N LEU A 1199 11.35 27.77 40.04
CA LEU A 1199 12.52 28.09 39.23
C LEU A 1199 12.54 29.57 38.80
N ASP A 1200 11.40 30.24 38.67
CA ASP A 1200 11.32 31.66 38.31
C ASP A 1200 11.77 32.59 39.45
N LEU A 1201 11.83 32.10 40.68
CA LEU A 1201 12.38 32.83 41.84
C LEU A 1201 13.90 33.04 41.75
N VAL A 1202 14.56 32.31 40.84
CA VAL A 1202 16.00 32.41 40.62
C VAL A 1202 16.26 32.87 39.19
N GLU A 1203 16.99 33.98 39.06
CA GLU A 1203 17.42 34.47 37.76
C GLU A 1203 18.16 33.38 36.97
N ILE A 1204 17.98 33.38 35.65
CA ILE A 1204 18.50 32.33 34.75
C ILE A 1204 20.01 32.11 34.87
N GLU A 1205 20.78 33.19 35.07
CA GLU A 1205 22.22 33.10 35.27
C GLU A 1205 22.58 32.41 36.61
N GLY A 1206 21.71 32.56 37.61
CA GLY A 1206 21.76 31.83 38.87
C GLY A 1206 21.39 30.35 38.71
N LEU A 1207 20.31 30.05 37.97
CA LEU A 1207 19.83 28.68 37.73
C LEU A 1207 20.88 27.80 37.06
N PHE A 1208 21.58 28.32 36.05
CA PHE A 1208 22.61 27.58 35.34
C PHE A 1208 24.01 27.79 35.91
N GLY A 1209 24.22 28.81 36.74
CA GLY A 1209 25.53 29.16 37.32
C GLY A 1209 25.82 28.63 38.72
N MET A 1210 24.81 28.37 39.55
CA MET A 1210 24.96 27.88 40.93
C MET A 1210 24.86 26.35 41.02
N SER A 1211 25.21 25.74 42.15
CA SER A 1211 24.94 24.31 42.37
C SER A 1211 23.46 24.07 42.69
N ALA A 1212 22.98 22.83 42.57
CA ALA A 1212 21.57 22.50 42.84
C ALA A 1212 21.18 22.85 44.28
N GLU A 1213 22.08 22.59 45.23
CA GLU A 1213 21.92 22.88 46.66
C GLU A 1213 21.72 24.38 46.90
N LYS A 1214 22.56 25.23 46.29
CA LYS A 1214 22.43 26.69 46.45
C LYS A 1214 21.17 27.27 45.82
N ILE A 1215 20.70 26.66 44.73
CA ILE A 1215 19.45 27.07 44.09
C ILE A 1215 18.28 26.70 44.99
N ALA A 1216 18.26 25.47 45.49
CA ALA A 1216 17.25 24.99 46.41
C ALA A 1216 17.23 25.80 47.71
N GLU A 1217 18.39 26.07 48.34
CA GLU A 1217 18.50 26.94 49.52
C GLU A 1217 17.92 28.33 49.27
N LYS A 1218 18.19 28.92 48.10
CA LYS A 1218 17.68 30.24 47.73
C LYS A 1218 16.17 30.22 47.52
N ILE A 1219 15.63 29.20 46.84
CA ILE A 1219 14.19 28.98 46.69
C ILE A 1219 13.51 28.84 48.05
N VAL A 1220 14.06 27.99 48.93
CA VAL A 1220 13.53 27.76 50.28
C VAL A 1220 13.58 29.02 51.13
N SER A 1221 14.66 29.80 51.06
CA SER A 1221 14.79 31.07 51.78
C SER A 1221 13.71 32.07 51.36
N ILE A 1222 13.49 32.23 50.06
CA ILE A 1222 12.48 33.16 49.52
C ILE A 1222 11.06 32.70 49.91
N LEU A 1223 10.77 31.41 49.77
CA LEU A 1223 9.45 30.86 50.11
C LEU A 1223 9.16 30.90 51.62
N LYS A 1224 10.18 30.81 52.48
CA LYS A 1224 10.00 30.94 53.94
C LYS A 1224 9.80 32.39 54.38
N GLU A 1225 10.36 33.37 53.68
CA GLU A 1225 10.11 34.79 53.93
C GLU A 1225 8.67 35.19 53.54
N ASP A 1226 8.08 34.58 52.50
CA ASP A 1226 6.67 34.79 52.12
C ASP A 1226 5.66 34.08 53.05
N LEU A 1227 6.10 33.11 53.85
CA LEU A 1227 5.30 32.35 54.81
C LEU A 1227 5.41 32.87 56.26
N SER A 1228 6.28 33.85 56.52
CA SER A 1228 6.50 34.52 57.82
C SER A 1228 5.95 35.93 57.83
#